data_AF-A0A561BFM9-F1
#
_entry.id   AF-A0A561BFM9-F1
#
_cell.length_a   1.000
_cell.length_b   1.000
_cell.length_c   1.000
_cell.angle_alpha   90.00
_cell.angle_beta   90.00
_cell.angle_gamma   90.00
#
_symmetry.space_group_name_H-M   'P 1'
#
loop_
_entity.id
_entity.type
_entity.pdbx_description
1 polymer ?
#
loop_
_entity_poly.entity_id
_entity_poly.type
_entity_poly.pdbx_seq_one_letter_code
_entity_poly.pdbx_strand_id
1 'polypeptide(L)'
;MSSSVWIRIRLPLVIFAAGTALSIVLGASARQEIGRSAQARFDATALDLARKVEARFDDYIAVLIGLRARFNTSETVTRSDFRDYVAGLNLARAYPGFQAVTYAPRVAANDKQAFEEQVRGDASLDAGVASRFAIKPPGERDTYYPLVYIEPQAGNERLLGNDLGAMPDRGDALEQGRDTGGLVTSGRKVRIAGRESDIGLAMRLPVYRPRQPLDTLEQRRNAYIGSVGSGFSVAGMLSDVVGADASRTFRLRLIDAGPGRGAIGTRVETRFVAATSFSERQLLFDSAALAKPAAAPARSLERMLGFELGGHSWLVEVAQDENQVFGPLDKAIPWFIVFGGLATSMLLAGIVFSLTTARSRAQILANEMTRHLRTSERQLEEAQHLASLGSWILDPETGTLQCSDEALRILGFETGPLQPDLPTLLLRVPAAERPAVEQQLALASGSTERSEFEHRLCLPDGTERWLHVIAQSAEEDGKTMVRGTVRDATRPRKDALRQGLEYRIARLLAGDGRAETVISQALEAVCTDLRWDCGALWSVGEDGVVRCAAAWHAEHIPPAVRQFASDSRSFEYQADEGSLGRAWKTGGIVQINLLAAPGHFARDAMAREAGLAVGVVVPMAVTDSITALELLGSNPYAVDAETQESLRVIALQIAQYKQRKLAERSLRFMASHDGLTGLFNRAALQHELARAIKRSNRHQKQFAVIFVDLDRFKHINDTLGHGVGDEMIKICGERLTALLRETDIVARFGGDEFVLLLENLSSANDAAGLAEKVLACCAEPFFLAGRELHVSASVGVSIYPDNGGDAEALLKNADTAMYRAKERGRNTFRFYAAKMNAQNTEQLMLESALRHALERGELEMHYQPKMNLQTQHIVGVEALMRWHHPVLGMIPPVQFIPIAEELGLIVSLGKWALERACADARSWQKSGLPKVLMSVNLSPRQFGSRTLIADIQAVLEASGLEPSLLELEITEGAVMANPERAAKLLRTIRDMGVGLAIDDFGTGYSSLSYLKHFPLSTVKIDRSFINDLSQDADARALIDGIITLAHGLRMKVVAEGIETTAQLDYLRSHGCDEAQGYWLCKPVPADEARNFMARHLRNQFAPSEAA
;
A
#
# COMPACT_ATOMS: atom_id res chain seq x y z
N MET A 1 28.24 -61.40 27.06
CA MET A 1 28.14 -60.75 25.73
C MET A 1 29.01 -59.51 25.75
N SER A 2 30.04 -59.44 24.92
CA SER A 2 31.02 -58.33 24.94
C SER A 2 30.36 -56.99 24.56
N SER A 3 30.87 -55.89 25.12
CA SER A 3 30.49 -54.51 24.79
C SER A 3 30.55 -54.21 23.28
N SER A 4 31.35 -54.98 22.52
CA SER A 4 31.52 -54.82 21.07
C SER A 4 30.31 -55.28 20.23
N VAL A 5 29.52 -56.25 20.69
CA VAL A 5 28.30 -56.68 19.98
C VAL A 5 27.14 -55.73 20.23
N TRP A 6 27.10 -55.16 21.45
CA TRP A 6 26.09 -54.17 21.85
C TRP A 6 26.16 -52.91 20.98
N ILE A 7 27.36 -52.38 20.74
CA ILE A 7 27.57 -51.16 19.94
C ILE A 7 27.28 -51.38 18.44
N ARG A 8 27.57 -52.57 17.88
CA ARG A 8 27.44 -52.81 16.43
C ARG A 8 26.01 -52.96 15.94
N ILE A 9 25.12 -53.54 16.74
CA ILE A 9 23.77 -53.90 16.30
C ILE A 9 22.70 -53.10 17.06
N ARG A 10 22.85 -52.94 18.38
CA ARG A 10 21.82 -52.29 19.18
C ARG A 10 21.85 -50.76 19.08
N LEU A 11 23.02 -50.14 18.92
CA LEU A 11 23.12 -48.68 18.82
C LEU A 11 22.41 -48.11 17.57
N PRO A 12 22.60 -48.66 16.34
CA PRO A 12 21.80 -48.25 15.17
C PRO A 12 20.29 -48.43 15.36
N LEU A 13 19.87 -49.55 15.98
CA LEU A 13 18.46 -49.82 16.27
C LEU A 13 17.86 -48.84 17.27
N VAL A 14 18.61 -48.47 18.31
CA VAL A 14 18.19 -47.46 19.29
C VAL A 14 18.09 -46.08 18.66
N ILE A 15 19.04 -45.69 17.81
CA ILE A 15 19.00 -44.42 17.07
C ILE A 15 17.78 -44.38 16.13
N PHE A 16 17.52 -45.47 15.40
CA PHE A 16 16.35 -45.58 14.53
C PHE A 16 15.03 -45.48 15.32
N ALA A 17 14.91 -46.22 16.42
CA ALA A 17 13.71 -46.22 17.25
C ALA A 17 13.47 -44.87 17.93
N ALA A 18 14.51 -44.25 18.47
CA ALA A 18 14.43 -42.93 19.10
C ALA A 18 14.09 -41.83 18.09
N GLY A 19 14.73 -41.83 16.91
CA GLY A 19 14.43 -40.88 15.84
C GLY A 19 13.03 -41.04 15.27
N THR A 20 12.55 -42.29 15.12
CA THR A 20 11.17 -42.57 14.68
C THR A 20 10.15 -42.10 15.72
N ALA A 21 10.38 -42.38 17.01
CA ALA A 21 9.51 -41.93 18.09
C ALA A 21 9.43 -40.40 18.16
N LEU A 22 10.58 -39.71 18.06
CA LEU A 22 10.64 -38.25 18.00
C LEU A 22 9.88 -37.68 16.80
N SER A 23 10.01 -38.32 15.63
CA SER A 23 9.32 -37.90 14.40
C SER A 23 7.81 -38.07 14.49
N ILE A 24 7.32 -39.15 15.14
CA ILE A 24 5.90 -39.35 15.42
C ILE A 24 5.36 -38.28 16.38
N VAL A 25 6.11 -37.96 17.43
CA VAL A 25 5.74 -36.90 18.40
C VAL A 25 5.68 -35.53 17.73
N LEU A 26 6.67 -35.19 16.90
CA LEU A 26 6.69 -33.93 16.15
C LEU A 26 5.57 -33.86 15.12
N GLY A 27 5.28 -34.96 14.41
CA GLY A 27 4.14 -35.04 13.49
C GLY A 27 2.80 -34.87 14.20
N ALA A 28 2.62 -35.49 15.37
CA ALA A 28 1.43 -35.32 16.19
C ALA A 28 1.28 -33.88 16.72
N SER A 29 2.39 -33.26 17.14
CA SER A 29 2.42 -31.86 17.58
C SER A 29 2.09 -30.90 16.44
N ALA A 30 2.67 -31.10 15.25
CA ALA A 30 2.35 -30.30 14.06
C ALA A 30 0.88 -30.43 13.66
N ARG A 31 0.31 -31.65 13.73
CA ARG A 31 -1.12 -31.87 13.47
C ARG A 31 -2.00 -31.13 14.48
N GLN A 32 -1.62 -31.10 15.76
CA GLN A 32 -2.34 -30.38 16.80
C GLN A 32 -2.31 -28.86 16.55
N GLU A 33 -1.14 -28.31 16.18
CA GLU A 33 -0.97 -26.87 15.96
C GLU A 33 -1.68 -26.38 14.69
N ILE A 34 -1.64 -27.18 13.62
CA ILE A 34 -2.41 -26.95 12.39
C ILE A 34 -3.91 -26.96 12.70
N GLY A 35 -4.37 -27.90 13.54
CA GLY A 35 -5.76 -27.95 14.01
C GLY A 35 -6.18 -26.70 14.79
N ARG A 36 -5.36 -26.22 15.73
CA ARG A 36 -5.62 -24.97 16.46
C ARG A 36 -5.68 -23.76 15.53
N SER A 37 -4.76 -23.68 14.57
CA SER A 37 -4.70 -22.58 13.60
C SER A 37 -5.92 -22.58 12.67
N ALA A 38 -6.39 -23.75 12.24
CA ALA A 38 -7.63 -23.88 11.48
C ALA A 38 -8.86 -23.46 12.29
N GLN A 39 -8.95 -23.89 13.56
CA GLN A 39 -10.03 -23.48 14.46
C GLN A 39 -10.03 -21.96 14.68
N ALA A 40 -8.87 -21.34 14.91
CA ALA A 40 -8.77 -19.89 15.11
C ALA A 40 -9.19 -19.10 13.86
N ARG A 41 -8.79 -19.55 12.67
CA ARG A 41 -9.23 -18.96 11.39
C ARG A 41 -10.73 -19.09 11.17
N PHE A 42 -11.29 -20.26 11.46
CA PHE A 42 -12.73 -20.48 11.41
C PHE A 42 -13.47 -19.59 12.41
N ASP A 43 -13.03 -19.50 13.66
CA ASP A 43 -13.64 -18.67 14.69
C ASP A 43 -13.61 -17.17 14.30
N ALA A 44 -12.50 -16.69 13.73
CA ALA A 44 -12.40 -15.33 13.20
C ALA A 44 -13.36 -15.08 12.04
N THR A 45 -13.53 -16.06 11.14
CA THR A 45 -14.45 -15.98 10.00
C THR A 45 -15.90 -16.00 10.47
N ALA A 46 -16.24 -16.85 11.44
CA ALA A 46 -17.57 -16.92 12.04
C ALA A 46 -17.95 -15.61 12.74
N LEU A 47 -17.01 -14.99 13.47
CA LEU A 47 -17.20 -13.68 14.10
C LEU A 47 -17.35 -12.55 13.06
N ASP A 48 -16.62 -12.61 11.96
CA ASP A 48 -16.77 -11.66 10.84
C ASP A 48 -18.15 -11.77 10.18
N LEU A 49 -18.61 -12.98 9.87
CA LEU A 49 -19.92 -13.23 9.29
C LEU A 49 -21.05 -12.80 10.23
N ALA A 50 -20.96 -13.11 11.53
CA ALA A 50 -21.93 -12.67 12.51
C ALA A 50 -22.00 -11.14 12.62
N ARG A 51 -20.86 -10.45 12.64
CA ARG A 51 -20.81 -8.97 12.62
C ARG A 51 -21.42 -8.38 11.35
N LYS A 52 -21.24 -9.02 10.19
CA LYS A 52 -21.88 -8.60 8.94
C LYS A 52 -23.39 -8.81 8.97
N VAL A 53 -23.88 -9.92 9.54
CA VAL A 53 -25.31 -10.12 9.79
C VAL A 53 -25.84 -8.98 10.68
N GLU A 54 -25.15 -8.69 11.79
CA GLU A 54 -25.48 -7.57 12.69
C GLU A 54 -25.55 -6.22 11.96
N ALA A 55 -24.54 -5.90 11.15
CA ALA A 55 -24.48 -4.66 10.39
C ALA A 55 -25.65 -4.52 9.42
N ARG A 56 -26.13 -5.63 8.83
CA ARG A 56 -27.33 -5.59 7.99
C ARG A 56 -28.61 -5.28 8.77
N PHE A 57 -28.72 -5.73 10.00
CA PHE A 57 -29.81 -5.28 10.86
C PHE A 57 -29.74 -3.76 11.08
N ASP A 58 -28.54 -3.19 11.29
CA ASP A 58 -28.37 -1.75 11.48
C ASP A 58 -28.75 -0.92 10.25
N ASP A 59 -28.31 -1.36 9.06
CA ASP A 59 -28.66 -0.73 7.79
C ASP A 59 -30.19 -0.58 7.65
N TYR A 60 -30.92 -1.62 8.04
CA TYR A 60 -32.38 -1.68 7.94
C TYR A 60 -33.06 -0.86 9.04
N ILE A 61 -32.48 -0.84 10.24
CA ILE A 61 -32.94 0.01 11.35
C ILE A 61 -32.72 1.49 11.01
N ALA A 62 -31.60 1.86 10.37
CA ALA A 62 -31.28 3.24 10.00
C ALA A 62 -32.35 3.84 9.09
N VAL A 63 -32.86 3.06 8.14
CA VAL A 63 -33.99 3.48 7.29
C VAL A 63 -35.24 3.76 8.13
N LEU A 64 -35.57 2.89 9.10
CA LEU A 64 -36.69 3.10 10.01
C LEU A 64 -36.48 4.31 10.93
N ILE A 65 -35.24 4.58 11.36
CA ILE A 65 -34.88 5.78 12.14
C ILE A 65 -35.10 7.03 11.28
N GLY A 66 -34.69 7.02 10.01
CA GLY A 66 -34.94 8.13 9.08
C GLY A 66 -36.42 8.40 8.87
N LEU A 67 -37.22 7.34 8.70
CA LEU A 67 -38.68 7.44 8.64
C LEU A 67 -39.27 8.01 9.93
N ARG A 68 -38.85 7.52 11.09
CA ARG A 68 -39.27 8.07 12.40
C ARG A 68 -38.89 9.55 12.52
N ALA A 69 -37.68 9.92 12.11
CA ALA A 69 -37.21 11.30 12.16
C ALA A 69 -38.11 12.22 11.34
N ARG A 70 -38.56 11.78 10.16
CA ARG A 70 -39.50 12.55 9.32
C ARG A 70 -40.80 12.88 10.04
N PHE A 71 -41.37 11.95 10.80
CA PHE A 71 -42.56 12.20 11.61
C PHE A 71 -42.28 13.04 12.86
N ASN A 72 -41.09 12.93 13.44
CA ASN A 72 -40.71 13.70 14.62
C ASN A 72 -40.33 15.16 14.30
N THR A 73 -40.00 15.49 13.04
CA THR A 73 -39.61 16.85 12.61
C THR A 73 -40.74 17.65 11.97
N SER A 74 -41.76 16.97 11.44
CA SER A 74 -42.87 17.60 10.72
C SER A 74 -44.14 17.58 11.55
N GLU A 75 -44.85 18.72 11.64
CA GLU A 75 -46.12 18.81 12.39
C GLU A 75 -47.25 17.97 11.76
N THR A 76 -47.19 17.77 10.43
CA THR A 76 -48.07 16.86 9.68
C THR A 76 -47.28 16.15 8.58
N VAL A 77 -47.45 14.83 8.45
CA VAL A 77 -46.90 14.03 7.34
C VAL A 77 -48.06 13.47 6.54
N THR A 78 -48.20 13.88 5.29
CA THR A 78 -49.25 13.35 4.39
C THR A 78 -48.82 12.02 3.79
N ARG A 79 -49.78 11.27 3.22
CA ARG A 79 -49.49 10.01 2.51
C ARG A 79 -48.59 10.24 1.29
N SER A 80 -48.79 11.34 0.55
CA SER A 80 -47.92 11.73 -0.57
C SER A 80 -46.50 12.05 -0.10
N ASP A 81 -46.34 12.81 1.00
CA ASP A 81 -45.01 13.09 1.56
C ASP A 81 -44.28 11.80 1.96
N PHE A 82 -45.00 10.85 2.54
CA PHE A 82 -44.47 9.55 2.92
C PHE A 82 -44.05 8.73 1.69
N ARG A 83 -44.87 8.73 0.63
CA ARG A 83 -44.56 8.06 -0.64
C ARG A 83 -43.33 8.64 -1.31
N ASP A 84 -43.26 9.96 -1.44
CA ASP A 84 -42.14 10.64 -2.11
C ASP A 84 -40.84 10.43 -1.34
N TYR A 85 -40.90 10.48 -0.01
CA TYR A 85 -39.76 10.15 0.85
C TYR A 85 -39.29 8.69 0.65
N VAL A 86 -40.22 7.72 0.69
CA VAL A 86 -39.88 6.30 0.49
C VAL A 86 -39.35 6.02 -0.93
N ALA A 87 -39.91 6.67 -1.95
CA ALA A 87 -39.43 6.56 -3.33
C ALA A 87 -37.98 7.05 -3.46
N GLY A 88 -37.63 8.14 -2.78
CA GLY A 88 -36.26 8.66 -2.74
C GLY A 88 -35.24 7.73 -2.09
N LEU A 89 -35.66 6.81 -1.23
CA LEU A 89 -34.79 5.83 -0.57
C LEU A 89 -34.38 4.65 -1.48
N ASN A 90 -35.05 4.48 -2.64
CA ASN A 90 -34.77 3.41 -3.62
C ASN A 90 -34.63 2.01 -2.97
N LEU A 91 -35.59 1.65 -2.11
CA LEU A 91 -35.51 0.49 -1.23
C LEU A 91 -35.29 -0.83 -1.97
N ALA A 92 -35.91 -1.02 -3.15
CA ALA A 92 -35.79 -2.25 -3.91
C ALA A 92 -34.35 -2.53 -4.41
N ARG A 93 -33.55 -1.49 -4.67
CA ARG A 93 -32.16 -1.62 -5.12
C ARG A 93 -31.16 -1.54 -3.98
N ALA A 94 -31.38 -0.64 -3.03
CA ALA A 94 -30.44 -0.39 -1.93
C ALA A 94 -30.60 -1.39 -0.77
N TYR A 95 -31.82 -1.91 -0.56
CA TYR A 95 -32.17 -2.76 0.58
C TYR A 95 -33.16 -3.87 0.16
N PRO A 96 -32.72 -4.88 -0.63
CA PRO A 96 -33.59 -5.86 -1.31
C PRO A 96 -34.51 -6.67 -0.39
N GLY A 97 -34.19 -6.77 0.90
CA GLY A 97 -35.05 -7.34 1.94
C GLY A 97 -36.29 -6.53 2.33
N PHE A 98 -36.43 -5.24 2.02
CA PHE A 98 -37.66 -4.47 2.33
C PHE A 98 -38.84 -4.97 1.50
N GLN A 99 -39.93 -5.36 2.17
CA GLN A 99 -41.16 -5.76 1.49
C GLN A 99 -42.15 -4.59 1.38
N ALA A 100 -42.35 -3.88 2.49
CA ALA A 100 -43.12 -2.65 2.53
C ALA A 100 -42.81 -1.85 3.79
N VAL A 101 -42.63 -0.55 3.65
CA VAL A 101 -42.55 0.38 4.78
C VAL A 101 -43.94 0.88 5.14
N THR A 102 -44.23 0.93 6.43
CA THR A 102 -45.55 1.21 6.96
C THR A 102 -45.55 2.25 8.07
N TYR A 103 -46.68 2.95 8.20
CA TYR A 103 -47.01 3.77 9.37
C TYR A 103 -48.37 3.36 9.93
N ALA A 104 -48.44 3.19 11.25
CA ALA A 104 -49.67 2.91 12.00
C ALA A 104 -49.85 3.96 13.12
N PRO A 105 -50.81 4.88 13.01
CA PRO A 105 -51.11 5.84 14.06
C PRO A 105 -51.77 5.15 15.25
N ARG A 106 -51.71 5.81 16.41
CA ARG A 106 -52.52 5.49 17.57
C ARG A 106 -53.90 6.15 17.41
N VAL A 107 -54.96 5.36 17.47
CA VAL A 107 -56.35 5.84 17.39
C VAL A 107 -57.10 5.43 18.65
N ALA A 108 -57.65 6.40 19.39
CA ALA A 108 -58.46 6.10 20.57
C ALA A 108 -59.84 5.55 20.18
N ALA A 109 -60.47 4.80 21.07
CA ALA A 109 -61.79 4.19 20.82
C ALA A 109 -62.84 5.20 20.32
N ASN A 110 -62.89 6.38 20.96
CA ASN A 110 -63.84 7.44 20.64
C ASN A 110 -63.60 8.10 19.28
N ASP A 111 -62.36 8.06 18.77
CA ASP A 111 -61.96 8.72 17.51
C ASP A 111 -62.07 7.79 16.30
N LYS A 112 -62.36 6.50 16.53
CA LYS A 112 -62.37 5.46 15.50
C LYS A 112 -63.22 5.81 14.28
N GLN A 113 -64.47 6.23 14.51
CA GLN A 113 -65.41 6.50 13.41
C GLN A 113 -64.96 7.71 12.59
N ALA A 114 -64.58 8.81 13.25
CA ALA A 114 -64.06 10.00 12.60
C ALA A 114 -62.78 9.72 11.80
N PHE A 115 -61.89 8.88 12.34
CA PHE A 115 -60.66 8.47 11.67
C PHE A 115 -60.93 7.64 10.40
N GLU A 116 -61.85 6.68 10.45
CA GLU A 116 -62.21 5.90 9.26
C GLU A 116 -62.83 6.77 8.17
N GLU A 117 -63.68 7.74 8.53
CA GLU A 117 -64.24 8.72 7.59
C GLU A 117 -63.15 9.63 6.99
N GLN A 118 -62.18 10.07 7.80
CA GLN A 118 -61.03 10.85 7.32
C GLN A 118 -60.19 10.08 6.30
N VAL A 119 -59.91 8.78 6.54
CA VAL A 119 -59.13 7.95 5.60
C VAL A 119 -59.92 7.67 4.32
N ARG A 120 -61.25 7.48 4.40
CA ARG A 120 -62.12 7.32 3.22
C ARG A 120 -62.15 8.58 2.35
N GLY A 121 -61.99 9.76 2.94
CA GLY A 121 -61.96 11.06 2.26
C GLY A 121 -60.59 11.48 1.71
N ASP A 122 -59.52 10.70 1.95
CA ASP A 122 -58.17 11.01 1.49
C ASP A 122 -58.03 10.79 -0.03
N ALA A 123 -57.94 11.88 -0.78
CA ALA A 123 -57.84 11.86 -2.25
C ALA A 123 -56.55 11.21 -2.79
N SER A 124 -55.57 10.92 -1.93
CA SER A 124 -54.32 10.25 -2.32
C SER A 124 -54.40 8.71 -2.34
N LEU A 125 -55.53 8.14 -1.88
CA LEU A 125 -55.87 6.72 -1.97
C LEU A 125 -56.66 6.42 -3.24
N ASP A 126 -56.49 5.20 -3.77
CA ASP A 126 -57.37 4.68 -4.82
C ASP A 126 -58.83 4.63 -4.31
N ALA A 127 -59.77 5.12 -5.10
CA ALA A 127 -61.18 5.26 -4.70
C ALA A 127 -61.83 3.91 -4.30
N GLY A 128 -61.40 2.80 -4.90
CA GLY A 128 -61.87 1.45 -4.56
C GLY A 128 -61.28 0.93 -3.24
N VAL A 129 -60.07 1.35 -2.88
CA VAL A 129 -59.41 1.03 -1.60
C VAL A 129 -59.95 1.94 -0.48
N ALA A 130 -60.07 3.24 -0.74
CA ALA A 130 -60.58 4.23 0.21
C ALA A 130 -62.00 3.88 0.67
N SER A 131 -62.94 3.66 -0.27
CA SER A 131 -64.34 3.33 0.03
C SER A 131 -64.55 2.06 0.86
N ARG A 132 -63.57 1.14 0.87
CA ARG A 132 -63.61 -0.13 1.60
C ARG A 132 -62.74 -0.13 2.86
N PHE A 133 -62.15 1.01 3.22
CA PHE A 133 -61.32 1.12 4.41
C PHE A 133 -62.17 1.00 5.68
N ALA A 134 -61.75 0.10 6.55
CA ALA A 134 -62.27 -0.12 7.89
C ALA A 134 -61.17 -0.76 8.74
N ILE A 135 -61.16 -0.49 10.04
CA ILE A 135 -60.21 -1.11 10.97
C ILE A 135 -60.59 -2.60 11.16
N LYS A 136 -59.63 -3.50 10.95
CA LYS A 136 -59.82 -4.97 10.94
C LYS A 136 -58.87 -5.68 11.92
N PRO A 137 -59.31 -6.72 12.65
CA PRO A 137 -60.67 -7.27 12.68
C PRO A 137 -61.63 -6.38 13.48
N PRO A 138 -62.95 -6.44 13.19
CA PRO A 138 -63.96 -5.70 13.94
C PRO A 138 -63.95 -6.09 15.41
N GLY A 139 -64.27 -5.15 16.29
CA GLY A 139 -64.29 -5.31 17.74
C GLY A 139 -64.06 -3.99 18.46
N GLU A 140 -64.53 -3.88 19.70
CA GLU A 140 -64.27 -2.75 20.60
C GLU A 140 -62.94 -2.96 21.33
N ARG A 141 -62.08 -1.93 21.31
CA ARG A 141 -60.75 -1.91 21.95
C ARG A 141 -60.49 -0.50 22.46
N ASP A 142 -59.73 -0.37 23.54
CA ASP A 142 -59.38 0.93 24.14
C ASP A 142 -58.52 1.79 23.20
N THR A 143 -57.68 1.14 22.38
CA THR A 143 -56.80 1.79 21.41
C THR A 143 -56.61 0.89 20.19
N TYR A 144 -56.58 1.49 19.01
CA TYR A 144 -56.36 0.84 17.72
C TYR A 144 -55.04 1.31 17.10
N TYR A 145 -54.36 0.42 16.40
CA TYR A 145 -53.14 0.70 15.62
C TYR A 145 -53.32 0.31 14.15
N PRO A 146 -54.23 0.97 13.40
CA PRO A 146 -54.52 0.60 12.02
C PRO A 146 -53.35 0.95 11.11
N LEU A 147 -52.96 0.03 10.23
CA LEU A 147 -52.02 0.36 9.14
C LEU A 147 -52.68 1.32 8.14
N VAL A 148 -52.11 2.51 7.98
CA VAL A 148 -52.66 3.53 7.06
C VAL A 148 -51.71 3.94 5.96
N TYR A 149 -50.41 4.01 6.18
CA TYR A 149 -49.44 4.21 5.10
C TYR A 149 -48.71 2.91 4.83
N ILE A 150 -48.58 2.56 3.54
CA ILE A 150 -47.85 1.38 3.08
C ILE A 150 -47.24 1.65 1.72
N GLU A 151 -45.92 1.52 1.61
CA GLU A 151 -45.18 1.75 0.37
C GLU A 151 -44.15 0.63 0.12
N PRO A 152 -44.11 0.01 -1.09
CA PRO A 152 -45.02 0.27 -2.21
C PRO A 152 -46.46 -0.20 -1.89
N GLN A 153 -47.45 0.63 -2.26
CA GLN A 153 -48.85 0.27 -2.06
C GLN A 153 -49.27 -0.91 -2.95
N ALA A 154 -48.76 -0.95 -4.18
CA ALA A 154 -49.06 -2.00 -5.15
C ALA A 154 -48.74 -3.40 -4.60
N GLY A 155 -49.75 -4.27 -4.53
CA GLY A 155 -49.63 -5.64 -4.00
C GLY A 155 -49.75 -5.75 -2.47
N ASN A 156 -49.87 -4.63 -1.76
CA ASN A 156 -49.98 -4.57 -0.29
C ASN A 156 -51.32 -3.95 0.19
N GLU A 157 -52.28 -3.70 -0.71
CA GLU A 157 -53.52 -2.98 -0.44
C GLU A 157 -54.39 -3.67 0.61
N ARG A 158 -54.32 -5.01 0.67
CA ARG A 158 -55.08 -5.83 1.64
C ARG A 158 -54.63 -5.63 3.09
N LEU A 159 -53.45 -5.03 3.31
CA LEU A 159 -52.92 -4.78 4.64
C LEU A 159 -53.44 -3.47 5.25
N LEU A 160 -54.01 -2.57 4.44
CA LEU A 160 -54.59 -1.32 4.92
C LEU A 160 -55.79 -1.57 5.84
N GLY A 161 -55.80 -0.88 6.97
CA GLY A 161 -56.80 -1.01 8.02
C GLY A 161 -56.56 -2.17 8.98
N ASN A 162 -55.57 -3.04 8.73
CA ASN A 162 -55.22 -4.08 9.70
C ASN A 162 -54.70 -3.45 10.99
N ASP A 163 -55.41 -3.73 12.08
CA ASP A 163 -55.08 -3.31 13.43
C ASP A 163 -53.96 -4.19 13.99
N LEU A 164 -52.81 -3.58 14.23
CA LEU A 164 -51.66 -4.29 14.76
C LEU A 164 -51.84 -4.67 16.24
N GLY A 165 -52.69 -3.94 16.98
CA GLY A 165 -53.00 -4.21 18.38
C GLY A 165 -53.96 -5.39 18.59
N ALA A 166 -54.62 -5.86 17.53
CA ALA A 166 -55.56 -6.98 17.62
C ALA A 166 -54.88 -8.36 17.80
N MET A 167 -53.55 -8.43 17.69
CA MET A 167 -52.76 -9.64 17.95
C MET A 167 -52.03 -9.48 19.29
N PRO A 168 -52.24 -10.34 20.31
CA PRO A 168 -51.69 -10.18 21.66
C PRO A 168 -50.18 -9.90 21.68
N ASP A 169 -49.38 -10.75 21.04
CA ASP A 169 -47.91 -10.62 20.99
C ASP A 169 -47.42 -9.32 20.33
N ARG A 170 -48.23 -8.73 19.44
CA ARG A 170 -47.88 -7.49 18.72
C ARG A 170 -48.37 -6.24 19.44
N GLY A 171 -49.51 -6.33 20.13
CA GLY A 171 -50.00 -5.27 21.01
C GLY A 171 -48.99 -5.00 22.12
N ASP A 172 -48.58 -6.05 22.82
CA ASP A 172 -47.61 -5.95 23.93
C ASP A 172 -46.27 -5.38 23.46
N ALA A 173 -45.75 -5.86 22.32
CA ALA A 173 -44.51 -5.33 21.74
C ALA A 173 -44.64 -3.86 21.32
N LEU A 174 -45.78 -3.43 20.78
CA LEU A 174 -46.02 -2.03 20.41
C LEU A 174 -46.09 -1.12 21.64
N GLU A 175 -46.74 -1.57 22.71
CA GLU A 175 -46.81 -0.82 23.96
C GLU A 175 -45.47 -0.76 24.68
N GLN A 176 -44.71 -1.85 24.65
CA GLN A 176 -43.36 -1.89 25.20
C GLN A 176 -42.40 -1.00 24.39
N GLY A 177 -42.54 -0.97 23.06
CA GLY A 177 -41.83 -0.03 22.19
C GLY A 177 -42.17 1.42 22.52
N ARG A 178 -43.47 1.75 22.67
CA ARG A 178 -43.95 3.07 23.14
C ARG A 178 -43.31 3.47 24.47
N ASP A 179 -43.26 2.56 25.43
CA ASP A 179 -42.83 2.83 26.80
C ASP A 179 -41.30 2.97 26.91
N THR A 180 -40.55 2.28 26.05
CA THR A 180 -39.08 2.28 26.04
C THR A 180 -38.46 3.29 25.06
N GLY A 181 -39.17 3.70 24.01
CA GLY A 181 -38.60 4.50 22.92
C GLY A 181 -37.74 3.71 21.93
N GLY A 182 -37.59 2.40 22.17
CA GLY A 182 -36.69 1.51 21.45
C GLY A 182 -37.33 0.79 20.27
N LEU A 183 -36.47 0.16 19.47
CA LEU A 183 -36.86 -0.78 18.41
C LEU A 183 -37.56 -2.00 19.03
N VAL A 184 -38.62 -2.46 18.37
CA VAL A 184 -39.25 -3.74 18.68
C VAL A 184 -39.31 -4.62 17.44
N THR A 185 -39.02 -5.90 17.63
CA THR A 185 -39.05 -6.93 16.58
C THR A 185 -40.16 -7.93 16.86
N SER A 186 -40.81 -8.47 15.83
CA SER A 186 -41.90 -9.44 16.01
C SER A 186 -41.45 -10.91 16.09
N GLY A 187 -40.14 -11.19 16.16
CA GLY A 187 -39.59 -12.53 15.95
C GLY A 187 -39.97 -13.15 14.59
N ARG A 188 -39.89 -14.48 14.47
CA ARG A 188 -40.29 -15.22 13.25
C ARG A 188 -41.79 -15.10 12.95
N LYS A 189 -42.14 -14.61 11.75
CA LYS A 189 -43.52 -14.67 11.27
C LYS A 189 -43.71 -15.69 10.14
N VAL A 190 -44.68 -16.57 10.31
CA VAL A 190 -45.09 -17.57 9.31
C VAL A 190 -46.25 -16.99 8.49
N ARG A 191 -46.00 -16.72 7.21
CA ARG A 191 -46.90 -16.26 6.14
C ARG A 191 -47.13 -14.76 5.97
N ILE A 192 -46.79 -14.33 4.76
CA ILE A 192 -47.26 -13.13 4.09
C ILE A 192 -48.28 -13.60 3.04
N ALA A 193 -49.46 -12.99 3.01
CA ALA A 193 -50.48 -13.36 2.04
C ALA A 193 -50.02 -12.97 0.61
N GLY A 194 -49.85 -13.96 -0.27
CA GLY A 194 -49.56 -13.75 -1.70
C GLY A 194 -48.23 -14.31 -2.23
N ARG A 195 -47.31 -14.76 -1.38
CA ARG A 195 -46.08 -15.48 -1.77
C ARG A 195 -45.79 -16.58 -0.73
N GLU A 196 -45.80 -17.84 -1.17
CA GLU A 196 -45.91 -19.01 -0.27
C GLU A 196 -44.64 -19.38 0.54
N SER A 197 -43.49 -18.71 0.42
CA SER A 197 -42.22 -19.25 0.97
C SER A 197 -41.34 -18.36 1.86
N ASP A 198 -41.60 -17.06 2.01
CA ASP A 198 -40.62 -16.20 2.70
C ASP A 198 -40.94 -16.04 4.20
N ILE A 199 -40.01 -16.51 5.03
CA ILE A 199 -39.98 -16.21 6.46
C ILE A 199 -39.67 -14.72 6.63
N GLY A 200 -40.65 -13.97 7.15
CA GLY A 200 -40.57 -12.52 7.30
C GLY A 200 -40.28 -12.10 8.74
N LEU A 201 -39.36 -11.15 8.91
CA LEU A 201 -39.15 -10.43 10.17
C LEU A 201 -39.84 -9.07 10.07
N ALA A 202 -40.55 -8.64 11.12
CA ALA A 202 -41.04 -7.26 11.19
C ALA A 202 -40.34 -6.49 12.30
N MET A 203 -39.96 -5.25 12.00
CA MET A 203 -39.40 -4.31 12.98
C MET A 203 -40.22 -3.03 13.00
N ARG A 204 -40.38 -2.42 14.18
CA ARG A 204 -41.10 -1.16 14.36
C ARG A 204 -40.39 -0.24 15.34
N LEU A 205 -40.57 1.06 15.13
CA LEU A 205 -40.13 2.12 16.02
C LEU A 205 -41.31 3.02 16.41
N PRO A 206 -41.39 3.44 17.68
CA PRO A 206 -42.40 4.38 18.13
C PRO A 206 -42.14 5.77 17.55
N VAL A 207 -43.21 6.48 17.26
CA VAL A 207 -43.22 7.87 16.78
C VAL A 207 -43.87 8.72 17.86
N TYR A 208 -43.22 9.84 18.17
CA TYR A 208 -43.67 10.77 19.18
C TYR A 208 -43.94 12.14 18.56
N ARG A 209 -44.86 12.88 19.16
CA ARG A 209 -45.21 14.22 18.74
C ARG A 209 -43.95 15.12 18.80
N PRO A 210 -43.68 15.94 17.75
CA PRO A 210 -42.57 16.88 17.76
C PRO A 210 -42.58 17.80 18.99
N ARG A 211 -41.40 18.17 19.47
CA ARG A 211 -41.18 19.17 20.55
C ARG A 211 -41.83 18.83 21.91
N GLN A 212 -42.14 17.56 22.20
CA GLN A 212 -42.55 17.12 23.53
C GLN A 212 -41.40 16.45 24.30
N PRO A 213 -41.34 16.59 25.63
CA PRO A 213 -40.36 15.88 26.45
C PRO A 213 -40.62 14.36 26.42
N LEU A 214 -39.56 13.55 26.51
CA LEU A 214 -39.61 12.08 26.37
C LEU A 214 -38.82 11.34 27.46
N ASP A 215 -38.41 12.03 28.51
CA ASP A 215 -37.47 11.50 29.50
C ASP A 215 -38.14 10.48 30.44
N THR A 216 -39.41 10.71 30.78
CA THR A 216 -40.19 9.80 31.64
C THR A 216 -41.14 8.88 30.86
N LEU A 217 -41.53 7.76 31.49
CA LEU A 217 -42.52 6.84 30.93
C LEU A 217 -43.85 7.55 30.58
N GLU A 218 -44.32 8.39 31.48
CA GLU A 218 -45.57 9.14 31.32
C GLU A 218 -45.47 10.16 30.16
N GLN A 219 -44.34 10.86 30.07
CA GLN A 219 -44.03 11.76 28.96
C GLN A 219 -44.05 11.03 27.61
N ARG A 220 -43.41 9.86 27.52
CA ARG A 220 -43.43 9.03 26.29
C ARG A 220 -44.84 8.57 25.92
N ARG A 221 -45.63 8.12 26.90
CA ARG A 221 -47.03 7.71 26.66
C ARG A 221 -47.90 8.86 26.16
N ASN A 222 -47.75 10.06 26.71
CA ASN A 222 -48.51 11.25 26.30
C ASN A 222 -48.09 11.78 24.92
N ALA A 223 -46.79 11.71 24.61
CA ALA A 223 -46.26 12.15 23.33
C ALA A 223 -46.46 11.13 22.20
N TYR A 224 -46.80 9.88 22.48
CA TYR A 224 -46.88 8.81 21.48
C TYR A 224 -48.04 8.99 20.50
N ILE A 225 -47.73 9.00 19.19
CA ILE A 225 -48.72 9.23 18.11
C ILE A 225 -48.86 8.04 17.14
N GLY A 226 -47.94 7.07 17.18
CA GLY A 226 -48.00 5.91 16.30
C GLY A 226 -46.66 5.19 16.19
N SER A 227 -46.52 4.30 15.21
CA SER A 227 -45.27 3.60 14.93
C SER A 227 -45.00 3.51 13.43
N VAL A 228 -43.75 3.73 13.05
CA VAL A 228 -43.23 3.35 11.73
C VAL A 228 -42.67 1.94 11.81
N GLY A 229 -42.73 1.19 10.72
CA GLY A 229 -42.13 -0.14 10.69
C GLY A 229 -42.22 -0.80 9.34
N SER A 230 -41.59 -1.95 9.20
CA SER A 230 -41.56 -2.67 7.93
C SER A 230 -41.49 -4.18 8.17
N GLY A 231 -42.03 -4.92 7.21
CA GLY A 231 -41.80 -6.35 7.07
C GLY A 231 -40.64 -6.59 6.10
N PHE A 232 -39.78 -7.55 6.43
CA PHE A 232 -38.54 -7.81 5.71
C PHE A 232 -38.37 -9.28 5.37
N SER A 233 -37.90 -9.57 4.16
CA SER A 233 -37.37 -10.89 3.80
C SER A 233 -35.97 -11.02 4.39
N VAL A 234 -35.80 -11.97 5.33
CA VAL A 234 -34.48 -12.23 5.92
C VAL A 234 -33.50 -12.72 4.85
N ALA A 235 -33.98 -13.51 3.88
CA ALA A 235 -33.17 -13.96 2.76
C ALA A 235 -32.71 -12.80 1.87
N GLY A 236 -33.60 -11.85 1.55
CA GLY A 236 -33.24 -10.64 0.81
C GLY A 236 -32.31 -9.70 1.59
N MET A 237 -32.41 -9.65 2.92
CA MET A 237 -31.51 -8.85 3.77
C MET A 237 -30.09 -9.43 3.82
N LEU A 238 -29.96 -10.76 3.78
CA LEU A 238 -28.68 -11.45 3.96
C LEU A 238 -28.03 -11.93 2.66
N SER A 239 -28.65 -11.71 1.50
CA SER A 239 -28.14 -12.16 0.20
C SER A 239 -26.72 -11.68 -0.10
N ASP A 240 -26.39 -10.46 0.32
CA ASP A 240 -25.08 -9.83 0.11
C ASP A 240 -24.08 -10.14 1.22
N VAL A 241 -24.55 -10.65 2.37
CA VAL A 241 -23.68 -11.09 3.47
C VAL A 241 -23.03 -12.42 3.14
N VAL A 242 -23.80 -13.30 2.48
CA VAL A 242 -23.36 -14.62 2.06
C VAL A 242 -23.57 -14.75 0.56
N GLY A 243 -22.60 -14.24 -0.21
CA GLY A 243 -22.62 -14.38 -1.67
C GLY A 243 -22.74 -15.83 -2.14
N ALA A 244 -23.13 -16.05 -3.40
CA ALA A 244 -23.38 -17.39 -3.94
C ALA A 244 -22.18 -18.34 -3.82
N ASP A 245 -20.95 -17.84 -4.00
CA ASP A 245 -19.73 -18.63 -3.84
C ASP A 245 -19.38 -18.89 -2.36
N ALA A 246 -19.63 -17.90 -1.51
CA ALA A 246 -19.41 -18.01 -0.06
C ALA A 246 -20.35 -19.08 0.56
N SER A 247 -21.60 -19.16 0.07
CA SER A 247 -22.59 -20.17 0.44
C SER A 247 -22.17 -21.61 0.09
N ARG A 248 -21.19 -21.79 -0.81
CA ARG A 248 -20.63 -23.11 -1.15
C ARG A 248 -19.54 -23.55 -0.17
N THR A 249 -18.92 -22.60 0.52
CA THR A 249 -17.78 -22.82 1.41
C THR A 249 -18.22 -22.90 2.88
N PHE A 250 -19.24 -22.15 3.28
CA PHE A 250 -19.77 -22.18 4.64
C PHE A 250 -21.30 -22.09 4.64
N ARG A 251 -21.92 -22.68 5.66
CA ARG A 251 -23.36 -22.65 5.91
C ARG A 251 -23.63 -21.67 7.05
N LEU A 252 -24.46 -20.66 6.78
CA LEU A 252 -24.90 -19.67 7.75
C LEU A 252 -26.38 -19.85 8.04
N ARG A 253 -26.74 -19.95 9.32
CA ARG A 253 -28.13 -20.03 9.78
C ARG A 253 -28.42 -18.92 10.78
N LEU A 254 -29.56 -18.25 10.62
CA LEU A 254 -30.07 -17.27 11.58
C LEU A 254 -31.28 -17.85 12.31
N ILE A 255 -31.26 -17.75 13.64
CA ILE A 255 -32.23 -18.41 14.52
C ILE A 255 -32.78 -17.39 15.53
N ASP A 256 -34.10 -17.42 15.73
CA ASP A 256 -34.79 -16.69 16.80
C ASP A 256 -34.74 -17.54 18.09
N ALA A 257 -33.89 -17.16 19.04
CA ALA A 257 -33.81 -17.81 20.35
C ALA A 257 -34.95 -17.39 21.29
N GLY A 258 -35.87 -16.53 20.84
CA GLY A 258 -37.00 -16.04 21.62
C GLY A 258 -36.70 -14.72 22.35
N PRO A 259 -37.45 -14.41 23.42
CA PRO A 259 -37.30 -13.14 24.14
C PRO A 259 -35.88 -12.92 24.67
N GLY A 260 -35.34 -11.72 24.45
CA GLY A 260 -34.05 -11.27 24.97
C GLY A 260 -34.10 -11.02 26.48
N ARG A 261 -32.94 -11.12 27.14
CA ARG A 261 -32.79 -10.79 28.57
C ARG A 261 -32.32 -9.36 28.80
N GLY A 262 -31.75 -8.70 27.80
CA GLY A 262 -31.35 -7.30 27.84
C GLY A 262 -32.52 -6.34 27.70
N ALA A 263 -32.30 -5.10 28.14
CA ALA A 263 -33.31 -4.05 28.04
C ALA A 263 -33.58 -3.69 26.58
N ILE A 264 -34.85 -3.52 26.22
CA ILE A 264 -35.28 -3.22 24.85
C ILE A 264 -34.69 -1.89 24.39
N GLY A 265 -34.12 -1.91 23.18
CA GLY A 265 -33.34 -0.80 22.63
C GLY A 265 -31.86 -0.83 23.01
N THR A 266 -31.44 -1.73 23.89
CA THR A 266 -30.02 -1.96 24.21
C THR A 266 -29.53 -3.16 23.41
N ARG A 267 -28.44 -2.94 22.67
CA ARG A 267 -27.79 -3.99 21.90
C ARG A 267 -26.71 -4.65 22.74
N VAL A 268 -26.68 -5.97 22.76
CA VAL A 268 -25.61 -6.73 23.42
C VAL A 268 -24.63 -7.23 22.37
N GLU A 269 -23.33 -7.02 22.62
CA GLU A 269 -22.25 -7.43 21.73
C GLU A 269 -22.34 -8.91 21.35
N THR A 270 -22.03 -9.19 20.07
CA THR A 270 -21.91 -10.54 19.53
C THR A 270 -20.89 -11.37 20.33
N ARG A 271 -21.34 -12.48 20.93
CA ARG A 271 -20.52 -13.37 21.78
C ARG A 271 -20.70 -14.83 21.38
N PHE A 272 -19.68 -15.65 21.65
CA PHE A 272 -19.79 -17.10 21.48
C PHE A 272 -20.77 -17.70 22.49
N VAL A 273 -21.67 -18.54 21.99
CA VAL A 273 -22.70 -19.23 22.79
C VAL A 273 -22.53 -20.74 22.62
N ALA A 274 -22.89 -21.50 23.66
CA ALA A 274 -22.86 -22.96 23.59
C ALA A 274 -23.86 -23.47 22.54
N ALA A 275 -23.42 -24.44 21.73
CA ALA A 275 -24.27 -25.09 20.75
C ALA A 275 -25.48 -25.72 21.44
N THR A 276 -26.67 -25.32 21.00
CA THR A 276 -27.95 -25.83 21.49
C THR A 276 -28.75 -26.36 20.31
N SER A 277 -29.56 -27.39 20.49
CA SER A 277 -30.44 -27.88 19.43
C SER A 277 -31.67 -26.99 19.33
N PHE A 278 -32.00 -26.57 18.12
CA PHE A 278 -33.16 -25.71 17.84
C PHE A 278 -34.17 -26.42 16.97
N SER A 279 -35.44 -26.09 17.18
CA SER A 279 -36.51 -26.60 16.33
C SER A 279 -36.51 -25.90 14.97
N GLU A 280 -37.01 -26.57 13.93
CA GLU A 280 -37.25 -25.92 12.62
C GLU A 280 -38.13 -24.67 12.74
N ARG A 281 -38.94 -24.55 13.81
CA ARG A 281 -39.79 -23.39 14.10
C ARG A 281 -39.01 -22.13 14.52
N GLN A 282 -37.74 -22.24 14.91
CA GLN A 282 -36.89 -21.10 15.29
C GLN A 282 -35.98 -20.61 14.15
N LEU A 283 -35.82 -21.41 13.09
CA LEU A 283 -34.97 -21.07 11.95
C LEU A 283 -35.62 -19.96 11.10
N LEU A 284 -34.88 -18.89 10.85
CA LEU A 284 -35.31 -17.74 10.04
C LEU A 284 -34.66 -17.71 8.66
N PHE A 285 -33.41 -18.13 8.58
CA PHE A 285 -32.63 -18.15 7.35
C PHE A 285 -31.61 -19.27 7.38
N ASP A 286 -31.37 -19.88 6.22
CA ASP A 286 -30.32 -20.85 5.97
C ASP A 286 -29.72 -20.55 4.59
N SER A 287 -28.41 -20.33 4.55
CA SER A 287 -27.70 -20.04 3.30
C SER A 287 -27.75 -21.20 2.30
N ALA A 288 -28.09 -22.43 2.74
CA ALA A 288 -28.36 -23.56 1.86
C ALA A 288 -29.51 -23.30 0.86
N ALA A 289 -30.38 -22.33 1.14
CA ALA A 289 -31.42 -21.90 0.21
C ALA A 289 -30.86 -21.08 -0.98
N LEU A 290 -29.70 -20.44 -0.84
CA LEU A 290 -29.06 -19.64 -1.89
C LEU A 290 -28.22 -20.50 -2.83
N ALA A 291 -27.60 -21.56 -2.32
CA ALA A 291 -26.87 -22.55 -3.11
C ALA A 291 -26.95 -23.92 -2.41
N LYS A 292 -27.16 -25.00 -3.18
CA LYS A 292 -27.08 -26.36 -2.63
C LYS A 292 -25.69 -26.59 -2.04
N PRO A 293 -25.56 -26.79 -0.71
CA PRO A 293 -24.29 -27.20 -0.13
C PRO A 293 -23.94 -28.61 -0.64
N ALA A 294 -22.65 -28.93 -0.70
CA ALA A 294 -22.21 -30.32 -0.80
C ALA A 294 -22.80 -31.13 0.38
N ALA A 295 -23.02 -32.44 0.19
CA ALA A 295 -23.58 -33.32 1.22
C ALA A 295 -22.92 -33.10 2.60
N ALA A 296 -23.71 -33.13 3.68
CA ALA A 296 -23.24 -32.83 5.02
C ALA A 296 -21.99 -33.67 5.36
N PRO A 297 -20.84 -33.03 5.61
CA PRO A 297 -19.59 -33.73 5.87
C PRO A 297 -19.65 -34.44 7.23
N ALA A 298 -18.90 -35.53 7.36
CA ALA A 298 -18.84 -36.30 8.62
C ALA A 298 -18.17 -35.51 9.78
N ARG A 299 -17.45 -34.43 9.47
CA ARG A 299 -16.84 -33.51 10.44
C ARG A 299 -16.97 -32.06 9.96
N SER A 300 -17.70 -31.26 10.72
CA SER A 300 -17.88 -29.83 10.52
C SER A 300 -17.25 -29.06 11.69
N LEU A 301 -16.63 -27.92 11.38
CA LEU A 301 -16.38 -26.90 12.38
C LEU A 301 -17.65 -26.06 12.52
N GLU A 302 -18.08 -25.85 13.75
CA GLU A 302 -19.33 -25.14 14.07
C GLU A 302 -19.10 -24.10 15.14
N ARG A 303 -19.67 -22.90 14.92
CA ARG A 303 -19.70 -21.82 15.90
C ARG A 303 -21.07 -21.19 15.93
N MET A 304 -21.52 -20.91 17.15
CA MET A 304 -22.77 -20.23 17.44
C MET A 304 -22.45 -18.91 18.12
N LEU A 305 -22.97 -17.83 17.55
CA LEU A 305 -22.79 -16.48 18.06
C LEU A 305 -24.16 -15.89 18.37
N GLY A 306 -24.28 -15.21 19.51
CA GLY A 306 -25.54 -14.60 19.94
C GLY A 306 -25.42 -13.10 20.11
N PHE A 307 -26.47 -12.38 19.73
CA PHE A 307 -26.66 -10.96 19.99
C PHE A 307 -28.14 -10.68 20.36
N GLU A 308 -28.39 -9.58 21.06
CA GLU A 308 -29.75 -9.16 21.42
C GLU A 308 -30.14 -7.90 20.65
N LEU A 309 -31.33 -7.93 20.04
CA LEU A 309 -31.85 -6.83 19.27
C LEU A 309 -33.38 -6.82 19.31
N GLY A 310 -33.97 -5.65 19.56
CA GLY A 310 -35.42 -5.43 19.45
C GLY A 310 -36.27 -6.24 20.44
N GLY A 311 -35.70 -6.65 21.58
CA GLY A 311 -36.35 -7.49 22.58
C GLY A 311 -36.24 -9.00 22.32
N HIS A 312 -35.47 -9.42 21.31
CA HIS A 312 -35.23 -10.83 20.99
C HIS A 312 -33.74 -11.18 21.07
N SER A 313 -33.46 -12.45 21.40
CA SER A 313 -32.15 -13.07 21.26
C SER A 313 -32.01 -13.69 19.88
N TRP A 314 -30.97 -13.31 19.15
CA TRP A 314 -30.68 -13.81 17.81
C TRP A 314 -29.42 -14.66 17.87
N LEU A 315 -29.46 -15.83 17.24
CA LEU A 315 -28.31 -16.72 17.12
C LEU A 315 -27.91 -16.87 15.65
N VAL A 316 -26.63 -16.64 15.39
CA VAL A 316 -25.97 -16.88 14.11
C VAL A 316 -25.14 -18.14 14.25
N GLU A 317 -25.51 -19.18 13.52
CA GLU A 317 -24.76 -20.42 13.44
C GLU A 317 -23.99 -20.45 12.13
N VAL A 318 -22.67 -20.62 12.24
CA VAL A 318 -21.76 -20.77 11.10
C VAL A 318 -21.17 -22.16 11.16
N ALA A 319 -21.25 -22.89 10.05
CA ALA A 319 -20.70 -24.22 9.90
C ALA A 319 -19.87 -24.33 8.62
N GLN A 320 -18.73 -25.02 8.69
CA GLN A 320 -17.85 -25.26 7.55
C GLN A 320 -17.28 -26.68 7.58
N ASP A 321 -17.08 -27.30 6.42
CA ASP A 321 -16.41 -28.59 6.31
C ASP A 321 -14.95 -28.47 6.76
N GLU A 322 -14.55 -29.27 7.74
CA GLU A 322 -13.18 -29.32 8.26
C GLU A 322 -12.16 -29.56 7.12
N ASN A 323 -12.53 -30.36 6.11
CA ASN A 323 -11.67 -30.66 4.98
C ASN A 323 -11.43 -29.51 4.01
N GLN A 324 -12.31 -28.51 4.01
CA GLN A 324 -12.17 -27.29 3.21
C GLN A 324 -11.37 -26.21 3.94
N VAL A 325 -11.25 -26.31 5.27
CA VAL A 325 -10.42 -25.38 6.08
C VAL A 325 -8.94 -25.72 5.96
N PHE A 326 -8.59 -27.00 5.77
CA PHE A 326 -7.21 -27.45 5.59
C PHE A 326 -6.85 -27.52 4.10
N GLY A 327 -5.76 -26.83 3.72
CA GLY A 327 -5.18 -26.97 2.39
C GLY A 327 -4.58 -28.37 2.17
N PRO A 328 -4.28 -28.76 0.91
CA PRO A 328 -3.59 -30.02 0.61
C PRO A 328 -2.27 -30.17 1.36
N LEU A 329 -1.54 -29.07 1.52
CA LEU A 329 -0.27 -29.01 2.25
C LEU A 329 -0.47 -29.17 3.76
N ASP A 330 -1.49 -28.55 4.37
CA ASP A 330 -1.77 -28.67 5.81
C ASP A 330 -2.03 -30.13 6.22
N LYS A 331 -2.65 -30.93 5.33
CA LYS A 331 -2.88 -32.36 5.52
C LYS A 331 -1.60 -33.19 5.35
N ALA A 332 -0.66 -32.73 4.53
CA ALA A 332 0.55 -33.46 4.19
C ALA A 332 1.73 -33.17 5.13
N ILE A 333 1.82 -31.97 5.72
CA ILE A 333 2.94 -31.54 6.60
C ILE A 333 3.21 -32.52 7.75
N PRO A 334 2.21 -32.98 8.53
CA PRO A 334 2.46 -33.96 9.60
C PRO A 334 3.07 -35.26 9.06
N TRP A 335 2.64 -35.70 7.88
CA TRP A 335 3.18 -36.90 7.23
C TRP A 335 4.59 -36.68 6.69
N PHE A 336 4.90 -35.50 6.12
CA PHE A 336 6.26 -35.17 5.70
C PHE A 336 7.24 -35.15 6.86
N ILE A 337 6.83 -34.64 8.03
CA ILE A 337 7.65 -34.66 9.26
C ILE A 337 7.92 -36.12 9.69
N VAL A 338 6.90 -36.97 9.68
CA VAL A 338 7.05 -38.39 10.05
C VAL A 338 7.92 -39.14 9.05
N PHE A 339 7.65 -39.04 7.74
CA PHE A 339 8.40 -39.77 6.70
C PHE A 339 9.81 -39.23 6.50
N GLY A 340 10.01 -37.91 6.54
CA GLY A 340 11.33 -37.29 6.48
C GLY A 340 12.17 -37.67 7.71
N GLY A 341 11.56 -37.67 8.89
CA GLY A 341 12.19 -38.13 10.12
C GLY A 341 12.52 -39.63 10.11
N LEU A 342 11.65 -40.47 9.56
CA LEU A 342 11.90 -41.90 9.36
C LEU A 342 13.09 -42.14 8.40
N ALA A 343 13.09 -41.46 7.25
CA ALA A 343 14.18 -41.56 6.26
C ALA A 343 15.52 -41.09 6.85
N THR A 344 15.51 -39.99 7.59
CA THR A 344 16.70 -39.45 8.27
C THR A 344 17.18 -40.41 9.35
N SER A 345 16.28 -40.99 10.14
CA SER A 345 16.61 -41.98 11.18
C SER A 345 17.18 -43.27 10.57
N MET A 346 16.66 -43.69 9.42
CA MET A 346 17.16 -44.85 8.67
C MET A 346 18.55 -44.59 8.08
N LEU A 347 18.77 -43.40 7.51
CA LEU A 347 20.08 -42.96 7.03
C LEU A 347 21.10 -42.87 8.16
N LEU A 348 20.75 -42.24 9.29
CA LEU A 348 21.65 -42.12 10.45
C LEU A 348 22.00 -43.49 11.01
N ALA A 349 21.01 -44.38 11.18
CA ALA A 349 21.23 -45.75 11.61
C ALA A 349 22.12 -46.51 10.62
N GLY A 350 21.89 -46.35 9.31
CA GLY A 350 22.71 -46.94 8.24
C GLY A 350 24.15 -46.44 8.24
N ILE A 351 24.38 -45.14 8.46
CA ILE A 351 25.71 -44.55 8.58
C ILE A 351 26.42 -45.07 9.84
N VAL A 352 25.75 -45.08 10.99
CA VAL A 352 26.32 -45.60 12.25
C VAL A 352 26.61 -47.11 12.13
N PHE A 353 25.74 -47.88 11.47
CA PHE A 353 25.98 -49.28 11.16
C PHE A 353 27.17 -49.47 10.20
N SER A 354 27.27 -48.63 9.17
CA SER A 354 28.39 -48.63 8.22
C SER A 354 29.72 -48.32 8.94
N LEU A 355 29.77 -47.25 9.74
CA LEU A 355 30.97 -46.85 10.50
C LEU A 355 31.38 -47.90 11.53
N THR A 356 30.43 -48.53 12.22
CA THR A 356 30.72 -49.58 13.21
C THR A 356 31.11 -50.92 12.56
N THR A 357 30.72 -51.17 11.30
CA THR A 357 31.10 -52.38 10.53
C THR A 357 32.27 -52.18 9.57
N ALA A 358 32.65 -50.93 9.27
CA ALA A 358 33.78 -50.60 8.40
C ALA A 358 35.10 -51.19 8.91
N ARG A 359 35.30 -51.18 10.24
CA ARG A 359 36.47 -51.79 10.90
C ARG A 359 36.52 -53.31 10.76
N SER A 360 35.38 -53.98 10.58
CA SER A 360 35.31 -55.43 10.30
C SER A 360 35.39 -55.77 8.82
N ARG A 361 34.87 -54.92 7.92
CA ARG A 361 34.98 -55.12 6.46
C ARG A 361 36.40 -54.89 5.97
N ALA A 362 37.10 -53.90 6.52
CA ALA A 362 38.52 -53.67 6.24
C ALA A 362 39.41 -54.86 6.66
N GLN A 363 39.04 -55.59 7.72
CA GLN A 363 39.80 -56.75 8.20
C GLN A 363 39.53 -58.03 7.38
N ILE A 364 38.34 -58.15 6.78
CA ILE A 364 37.95 -59.29 5.93
C ILE A 364 38.52 -59.11 4.52
N LEU A 365 38.52 -57.89 3.99
CA LEU A 365 39.14 -57.55 2.69
C LEU A 365 40.67 -57.67 2.72
N ALA A 366 41.30 -57.47 3.89
CA ALA A 366 42.75 -57.59 4.08
C ALA A 366 43.28 -59.04 4.07
N ASN A 367 42.41 -60.04 4.24
CA ASN A 367 42.80 -61.45 4.31
C ASN A 367 42.57 -62.23 2.99
N GLU A 368 41.87 -61.66 2.01
CA GLU A 368 41.59 -62.31 0.72
C GLU A 368 42.65 -62.02 -0.36
N MET A 369 43.50 -61.01 -0.17
CA MET A 369 44.50 -60.59 -1.17
C MET A 369 45.75 -61.47 -1.27
N THR A 370 45.96 -62.41 -0.34
CA THR A 370 47.25 -63.14 -0.23
C THR A 370 47.30 -64.46 -1.00
N ARG A 371 46.39 -64.74 -1.95
CA ARG A 371 46.33 -66.05 -2.64
C ARG A 371 46.44 -66.05 -4.16
N HIS A 372 46.44 -64.90 -4.84
CA HIS A 372 46.42 -64.85 -6.32
C HIS A 372 47.75 -64.37 -6.94
N LEU A 373 48.88 -64.97 -6.56
CA LEU A 373 50.20 -64.68 -7.13
C LEU A 373 50.74 -65.82 -8.03
N ARG A 374 49.86 -66.37 -8.89
CA ARG A 374 50.24 -67.15 -10.08
C ARG A 374 49.41 -66.84 -11.34
N THR A 375 48.41 -65.96 -11.22
CA THR A 375 47.62 -65.40 -12.34
C THR A 375 48.12 -64.01 -12.78
N SER A 376 49.25 -63.53 -12.24
CA SER A 376 49.75 -62.17 -12.45
C SER A 376 50.55 -61.96 -13.75
N GLU A 377 50.95 -63.02 -14.45
CA GLU A 377 51.75 -62.87 -15.69
C GLU A 377 50.86 -62.77 -16.93
N ARG A 378 49.78 -63.56 -17.01
CA ARG A 378 48.85 -63.51 -18.16
C ARG A 378 47.91 -62.30 -18.13
N GLN A 379 47.58 -61.80 -16.93
CA GLN A 379 46.77 -60.59 -16.76
C GLN A 379 47.55 -59.31 -17.08
N LEU A 380 48.89 -59.31 -17.06
CA LEU A 380 49.68 -58.13 -17.35
C LEU A 380 49.68 -57.78 -18.85
N GLU A 381 49.76 -58.79 -19.73
CA GLU A 381 49.64 -58.60 -21.18
C GLU A 381 48.21 -58.22 -21.60
N GLU A 382 47.18 -58.87 -21.04
CA GLU A 382 45.78 -58.49 -21.30
C GLU A 382 45.45 -57.10 -20.72
N ALA A 383 45.98 -56.73 -19.55
CA ALA A 383 45.78 -55.41 -18.96
C ALA A 383 46.51 -54.30 -19.75
N GLN A 384 47.70 -54.57 -20.30
CA GLN A 384 48.43 -53.60 -21.14
C GLN A 384 47.72 -53.37 -22.48
N HIS A 385 47.19 -54.43 -23.09
CA HIS A 385 46.38 -54.34 -24.32
C HIS A 385 45.02 -53.65 -24.06
N LEU A 386 44.34 -53.97 -22.95
CA LEU A 386 43.08 -53.30 -22.54
C LEU A 386 43.31 -51.83 -22.13
N ALA A 387 44.50 -51.46 -21.66
CA ALA A 387 44.87 -50.10 -21.27
C ALA A 387 45.51 -49.27 -22.41
N SER A 388 45.68 -49.83 -23.61
CA SER A 388 46.32 -49.16 -24.76
C SER A 388 47.70 -48.57 -24.45
N LEU A 389 48.52 -49.34 -23.72
CA LEU A 389 49.88 -48.96 -23.32
C LEU A 389 50.90 -49.72 -24.18
N GLY A 390 51.69 -49.00 -24.99
CA GLY A 390 52.84 -49.57 -25.69
C GLY A 390 54.08 -49.58 -24.78
N SER A 391 54.91 -50.62 -24.84
CA SER A 391 56.21 -50.67 -24.15
C SER A 391 57.34 -50.54 -25.16
N TRP A 392 58.43 -49.91 -24.73
CA TRP A 392 59.61 -49.72 -25.56
C TRP A 392 60.90 -49.80 -24.73
N ILE A 393 61.99 -50.20 -25.37
CA ILE A 393 63.35 -50.24 -24.82
C ILE A 393 64.27 -49.57 -25.84
N LEU A 394 65.04 -48.58 -25.39
CA LEU A 394 66.00 -47.82 -26.17
C LEU A 394 67.41 -48.15 -25.68
N ASP A 395 68.29 -48.51 -26.60
CA ASP A 395 69.73 -48.50 -26.36
C ASP A 395 70.24 -47.06 -26.59
N PRO A 396 70.71 -46.35 -25.56
CA PRO A 396 71.17 -44.97 -25.69
C PRO A 396 72.49 -44.84 -26.46
N GLU A 397 73.30 -45.90 -26.59
CA GLU A 397 74.57 -45.88 -27.33
C GLU A 397 74.37 -46.04 -28.83
N THR A 398 73.44 -46.92 -29.22
CA THR A 398 73.20 -47.27 -30.64
C THR A 398 71.96 -46.60 -31.23
N GLY A 399 71.06 -46.08 -30.40
CA GLY A 399 69.80 -45.47 -30.82
C GLY A 399 68.74 -46.46 -31.26
N THR A 400 68.99 -47.78 -31.18
CA THR A 400 67.98 -48.80 -31.53
C THR A 400 66.82 -48.82 -30.55
N LEU A 401 65.60 -48.85 -31.08
CA LEU A 401 64.36 -48.83 -30.31
C LEU A 401 63.59 -50.14 -30.51
N GLN A 402 63.53 -50.96 -29.47
CA GLN A 402 62.69 -52.16 -29.42
C GLN A 402 61.30 -51.77 -28.92
N CYS A 403 60.25 -52.07 -29.68
CA CYS A 403 58.87 -51.70 -29.34
C CYS A 403 57.96 -52.92 -29.33
N SER A 404 56.94 -52.91 -28.47
CA SER A 404 55.80 -53.82 -28.61
C SER A 404 54.92 -53.44 -29.82
N ASP A 405 54.10 -54.37 -30.29
CA ASP A 405 53.16 -54.13 -31.41
C ASP A 405 52.24 -52.92 -31.15
N GLU A 406 51.81 -52.75 -29.89
CA GLU A 406 50.98 -51.62 -29.48
C GLU A 406 51.77 -50.29 -29.48
N ALA A 407 53.06 -50.32 -29.08
CA ALA A 407 53.92 -49.13 -29.20
C ALA A 407 54.15 -48.73 -30.66
N LEU A 408 54.37 -49.69 -31.56
CA LEU A 408 54.49 -49.42 -33.00
C LEU A 408 53.21 -48.79 -33.57
N ARG A 409 52.03 -49.29 -33.17
CA ARG A 409 50.73 -48.72 -33.56
C ARG A 409 50.53 -47.29 -33.06
N ILE A 410 50.89 -47.01 -31.81
CA ILE A 410 50.77 -45.67 -31.19
C ILE A 410 51.72 -44.68 -31.87
N LEU A 411 52.96 -45.09 -32.15
CA LEU A 411 53.99 -44.29 -32.81
C LEU A 411 53.81 -44.20 -34.34
N GLY A 412 52.88 -44.97 -34.91
CA GLY A 412 52.52 -44.97 -36.33
C GLY A 412 53.52 -45.67 -37.25
N PHE A 413 54.24 -46.67 -36.76
CA PHE A 413 55.15 -47.50 -37.55
C PHE A 413 54.43 -48.77 -38.05
N GLU A 414 54.75 -49.23 -39.26
CA GLU A 414 54.22 -50.49 -39.79
C GLU A 414 54.94 -51.68 -39.14
N THR A 415 54.20 -52.74 -38.79
CA THR A 415 54.77 -53.98 -38.24
C THR A 415 55.53 -54.73 -39.34
N GLY A 416 56.85 -54.61 -39.35
CA GLY A 416 57.75 -55.25 -40.31
C GLY A 416 59.08 -55.68 -39.67
N PRO A 417 59.99 -56.33 -40.42
CA PRO A 417 61.24 -56.86 -39.88
C PRO A 417 62.29 -55.78 -39.51
N LEU A 418 62.08 -54.52 -39.92
CA LEU A 418 62.92 -53.38 -39.58
C LEU A 418 62.42 -52.73 -38.28
N GLN A 419 63.23 -52.81 -37.22
CA GLN A 419 62.99 -52.14 -35.94
C GLN A 419 63.21 -50.62 -36.10
N PRO A 420 62.35 -49.76 -35.54
CA PRO A 420 62.56 -48.32 -35.57
C PRO A 420 63.80 -47.91 -34.75
N ASP A 421 64.38 -46.76 -35.07
CA ASP A 421 65.43 -46.13 -34.29
C ASP A 421 64.99 -44.74 -33.78
N LEU A 422 65.71 -44.22 -32.79
CA LEU A 422 65.42 -42.94 -32.18
C LEU A 422 65.45 -41.76 -33.19
N PRO A 423 66.42 -41.67 -34.14
CA PRO A 423 66.40 -40.64 -35.17
C PRO A 423 65.13 -40.62 -36.01
N THR A 424 64.62 -41.79 -36.42
CA THR A 424 63.39 -41.90 -37.22
C THR A 424 62.16 -41.47 -36.43
N LEU A 425 62.11 -41.74 -35.13
CA LEU A 425 61.04 -41.26 -34.25
C LEU A 425 61.09 -39.74 -34.07
N LEU A 426 62.27 -39.15 -33.85
CA LEU A 426 62.45 -37.71 -33.63
C LEU A 426 62.09 -36.87 -34.86
N LEU A 427 62.22 -37.42 -36.07
CA LEU A 427 61.75 -36.75 -37.29
C LEU A 427 60.24 -36.50 -37.28
N ARG A 428 59.46 -37.34 -36.58
CA ARG A 428 58.01 -37.20 -36.40
C ARG A 428 57.61 -36.27 -35.26
N VAL A 429 58.55 -35.82 -34.43
CA VAL A 429 58.31 -34.79 -33.41
C VAL A 429 58.44 -33.40 -34.06
N PRO A 430 57.54 -32.43 -33.75
CA PRO A 430 57.67 -31.06 -34.25
C PRO A 430 59.05 -30.46 -33.97
N ALA A 431 59.63 -29.76 -34.95
CA ALA A 431 61.02 -29.28 -34.88
C ALA A 431 61.34 -28.44 -33.61
N ALA A 432 60.36 -27.69 -33.10
CA ALA A 432 60.50 -26.91 -31.88
C ALA A 432 60.56 -27.75 -30.58
N GLU A 433 60.04 -28.99 -30.60
CA GLU A 433 59.93 -29.86 -29.42
C GLU A 433 61.02 -30.95 -29.39
N ARG A 434 61.71 -31.22 -30.51
CA ARG A 434 62.77 -32.25 -30.60
C ARG A 434 63.85 -32.13 -29.52
N PRO A 435 64.46 -30.94 -29.28
CA PRO A 435 65.53 -30.83 -28.28
C PRO A 435 65.04 -31.14 -26.86
N ALA A 436 63.78 -30.83 -26.55
CA ALA A 436 63.20 -31.11 -25.25
C ALA A 436 62.94 -32.62 -25.06
N VAL A 437 62.46 -33.31 -26.10
CA VAL A 437 62.25 -34.77 -26.08
C VAL A 437 63.60 -35.50 -25.94
N GLU A 438 64.60 -35.09 -26.71
CA GLU A 438 65.97 -35.62 -26.61
C GLU A 438 66.56 -35.43 -25.21
N GLN A 439 66.40 -34.23 -24.63
CA GLN A 439 66.87 -33.94 -23.28
C GLN A 439 66.19 -34.82 -22.23
N GLN A 440 64.87 -35.03 -22.32
CA GLN A 440 64.13 -35.87 -21.38
C GLN A 440 64.53 -37.35 -21.45
N LEU A 441 64.81 -37.87 -22.65
CA LEU A 441 65.33 -39.22 -22.85
C LEU A 441 66.77 -39.37 -22.36
N ALA A 442 67.62 -38.35 -22.56
CA ALA A 442 68.99 -38.33 -22.02
C ALA A 442 69.00 -38.30 -20.48
N LEU A 443 68.11 -37.52 -19.86
CA LEU A 443 67.95 -37.49 -18.40
C LEU A 443 67.51 -38.84 -17.84
N ALA A 444 66.59 -39.53 -18.52
CA ALA A 444 66.15 -40.87 -18.13
C ALA A 444 67.26 -41.93 -18.23
N SER A 445 68.29 -41.69 -19.04
CA SER A 445 69.45 -42.59 -19.20
C SER A 445 70.48 -42.40 -18.07
N GLY A 446 70.60 -41.18 -17.53
CA GLY A 446 71.62 -40.81 -16.54
C GLY A 446 71.16 -40.82 -15.08
N SER A 447 69.89 -41.14 -14.80
CA SER A 447 69.30 -41.11 -13.46
C SER A 447 68.47 -42.36 -13.19
N THR A 448 68.49 -42.84 -11.94
CA THR A 448 67.61 -43.91 -11.47
C THR A 448 66.15 -43.46 -11.29
N GLU A 449 65.89 -42.16 -11.33
CA GLU A 449 64.54 -41.59 -11.25
C GLU A 449 63.77 -41.75 -12.55
N ARG A 450 62.46 -41.94 -12.43
CA ARG A 450 61.52 -42.06 -13.54
C ARG A 450 61.31 -40.68 -14.17
N SER A 451 61.58 -40.56 -15.47
CA SER A 451 61.23 -39.39 -16.28
C SER A 451 59.84 -39.58 -16.87
N GLU A 452 58.95 -38.61 -16.68
CA GLU A 452 57.59 -38.64 -17.20
C GLU A 452 57.30 -37.33 -17.90
N PHE A 453 57.00 -37.40 -19.20
CA PHE A 453 56.81 -36.22 -20.04
C PHE A 453 55.79 -36.48 -21.15
N GLU A 454 55.24 -35.39 -21.69
CA GLU A 454 54.32 -35.45 -22.83
C GLU A 454 54.88 -34.65 -23.99
N HIS A 455 54.70 -35.14 -25.21
CA HIS A 455 55.11 -34.43 -26.42
C HIS A 455 54.18 -34.74 -27.59
N ARG A 456 54.26 -33.91 -28.64
CA ARG A 456 53.49 -34.15 -29.87
C ARG A 456 54.23 -35.03 -30.87
N LEU A 457 53.44 -35.78 -31.63
CA LEU A 457 53.87 -36.60 -32.74
C LEU A 457 53.01 -36.26 -33.97
N CYS A 458 53.65 -35.94 -35.10
CA CYS A 458 53.00 -35.77 -36.39
C CYS A 458 53.12 -37.06 -37.18
N LEU A 459 51.99 -37.67 -37.50
CA LEU A 459 51.93 -38.87 -38.33
C LEU A 459 52.12 -38.54 -39.81
N PRO A 460 52.49 -39.54 -40.66
CA PRO A 460 52.67 -39.33 -42.10
C PRO A 460 51.43 -38.83 -42.84
N ASP A 461 50.24 -39.06 -42.31
CA ASP A 461 48.96 -38.60 -42.85
C ASP A 461 48.61 -37.14 -42.44
N GLY A 462 49.49 -36.49 -41.67
CA GLY A 462 49.31 -35.14 -41.16
C GLY A 462 48.54 -35.06 -39.83
N THR A 463 48.11 -36.18 -39.26
CA THR A 463 47.40 -36.21 -37.97
C THR A 463 48.36 -35.98 -36.81
N GLU A 464 48.04 -35.07 -35.90
CA GLU A 464 48.77 -34.89 -34.65
C GLU A 464 48.27 -35.83 -33.54
N ARG A 465 49.18 -36.49 -32.83
CA ARG A 465 48.92 -37.23 -31.59
C ARG A 465 49.70 -36.65 -30.43
N TRP A 466 49.08 -36.59 -29.25
CA TRP A 466 49.77 -36.34 -28.00
C TRP A 466 50.21 -37.66 -27.39
N LEU A 467 51.49 -37.79 -27.11
CA LEU A 467 52.06 -38.94 -26.45
C LEU A 467 52.37 -38.60 -25.00
N HIS A 468 52.01 -39.50 -24.10
CA HIS A 468 52.47 -39.47 -22.72
C HIS A 468 53.46 -40.62 -22.53
N VAL A 469 54.68 -40.25 -22.17
CA VAL A 469 55.86 -41.12 -22.17
C VAL A 469 56.42 -41.18 -20.75
N ILE A 470 56.64 -42.41 -20.30
CA ILE A 470 57.32 -42.71 -19.05
C ILE A 470 58.59 -43.46 -19.42
N ALA A 471 59.74 -42.98 -18.97
CA ALA A 471 61.05 -43.55 -19.25
C ALA A 471 61.85 -43.73 -17.95
N GLN A 472 62.57 -44.83 -17.83
CA GLN A 472 63.46 -45.10 -16.69
C GLN A 472 64.67 -45.92 -17.13
N SER A 473 65.83 -45.63 -16.54
CA SER A 473 67.03 -46.45 -16.69
C SER A 473 66.79 -47.88 -16.19
N ALA A 474 67.24 -48.88 -16.94
CA ALA A 474 67.31 -50.27 -16.55
C ALA A 474 68.69 -50.84 -16.92
N GLU A 475 69.17 -51.79 -16.13
CA GLU A 475 70.45 -52.47 -16.38
C GLU A 475 70.15 -53.88 -16.92
N GLU A 476 70.64 -54.18 -18.12
CA GLU A 476 70.41 -55.47 -18.80
C GLU A 476 71.73 -55.93 -19.44
N ASP A 477 72.18 -57.14 -19.10
CA ASP A 477 73.47 -57.72 -19.52
C ASP A 477 74.70 -56.79 -19.36
N GLY A 478 74.70 -55.97 -18.29
CA GLY A 478 75.79 -55.04 -17.97
C GLY A 478 75.81 -53.76 -18.83
N LYS A 479 74.75 -53.50 -19.61
CA LYS A 479 74.55 -52.25 -20.36
C LYS A 479 73.39 -51.45 -19.77
N THR A 480 73.50 -50.11 -19.83
CA THR A 480 72.42 -49.21 -19.43
C THR A 480 71.44 -49.06 -20.59
N MET A 481 70.21 -49.51 -20.39
CA MET A 481 69.09 -49.39 -21.32
C MET A 481 68.08 -48.39 -20.78
N VAL A 482 67.31 -47.74 -21.64
CA VAL A 482 66.14 -46.94 -21.22
C VAL A 482 64.90 -47.70 -21.59
N ARG A 483 64.10 -48.11 -20.61
CA ARG A 483 62.81 -48.74 -20.87
C ARG A 483 61.69 -47.80 -20.49
N GLY A 484 60.58 -47.92 -21.18
CA GLY A 484 59.46 -47.03 -20.98
C GLY A 484 58.14 -47.55 -21.50
N THR A 485 57.11 -46.76 -21.22
CA THR A 485 55.79 -46.93 -21.81
C THR A 485 55.37 -45.67 -22.55
N VAL A 486 54.55 -45.85 -23.59
CA VAL A 486 53.97 -44.77 -24.37
C VAL A 486 52.47 -45.01 -24.47
N ARG A 487 51.68 -43.94 -24.28
CA ARG A 487 50.22 -43.95 -24.45
C ARG A 487 49.77 -42.79 -25.32
N ASP A 488 48.74 -43.03 -26.12
CA ASP A 488 48.04 -41.95 -26.82
C ASP A 488 47.18 -41.16 -25.82
N ALA A 489 47.65 -39.95 -25.50
CA ALA A 489 46.99 -39.03 -24.59
C ALA A 489 46.05 -38.05 -25.31
N THR A 490 45.85 -38.17 -26.63
CA THR A 490 45.09 -37.21 -27.45
C THR A 490 43.63 -37.11 -26.99
N ARG A 491 42.92 -38.23 -26.83
CA ARG A 491 41.51 -38.25 -26.37
C ARG A 491 41.38 -37.79 -24.91
N PRO A 492 42.14 -38.34 -23.92
CA PRO A 492 42.09 -37.86 -22.55
C PRO A 492 42.36 -36.36 -22.41
N ARG A 493 43.29 -35.81 -23.21
CA ARG A 493 43.62 -34.37 -23.18
C ARG A 493 42.51 -33.51 -23.79
N LYS A 494 41.91 -33.94 -24.90
CA LYS A 494 40.72 -33.29 -25.48
C LYS A 494 39.53 -33.34 -24.51
N ASP A 495 39.29 -34.48 -23.86
CA ASP A 495 38.23 -34.65 -22.87
C ASP A 495 38.46 -33.79 -21.62
N ALA A 496 39.69 -33.73 -21.11
CA ALA A 496 40.05 -32.89 -19.97
C ALA A 496 39.92 -31.39 -20.28
N LEU A 497 40.32 -30.95 -21.48
CA LEU A 497 40.12 -29.58 -21.94
C LEU A 497 38.64 -29.24 -22.05
N ARG A 498 37.84 -30.13 -22.65
CA ARG A 498 36.38 -29.98 -22.78
C ARG A 498 35.71 -29.89 -21.42
N GLN A 499 35.96 -30.86 -20.54
CA GLN A 499 35.39 -30.88 -19.18
C GLN A 499 35.86 -29.66 -18.36
N GLY A 500 37.13 -29.25 -18.51
CA GLY A 500 37.68 -28.08 -17.85
C GLY A 500 36.98 -26.78 -18.30
N LEU A 501 36.76 -26.62 -19.60
CA LEU A 501 36.05 -25.48 -20.16
C LEU A 501 34.58 -25.47 -19.72
N GLU A 502 33.87 -26.59 -19.85
CA GLU A 502 32.47 -26.72 -19.40
C GLU A 502 32.32 -26.44 -17.90
N TYR A 503 33.21 -26.97 -17.06
CA TYR A 503 33.23 -26.71 -15.62
C TYR A 503 33.50 -25.23 -15.31
N ARG A 504 34.46 -24.61 -15.99
CA ARG A 504 34.81 -23.20 -15.82
C ARG A 504 33.64 -22.30 -16.20
N ILE A 505 32.98 -22.56 -17.33
CA ILE A 505 31.78 -21.84 -17.78
C ILE A 505 30.64 -22.02 -16.78
N ALA A 506 30.33 -23.26 -16.37
CA ALA A 506 29.29 -23.54 -15.39
C ALA A 506 29.54 -22.80 -14.06
N ARG A 507 30.80 -22.74 -13.61
CA ARG A 507 31.20 -22.01 -12.39
C ARG A 507 31.03 -20.50 -12.53
N LEU A 508 31.38 -19.93 -13.68
CA LEU A 508 31.18 -18.49 -13.95
C LEU A 508 29.68 -18.14 -13.95
N LEU A 509 28.85 -18.95 -14.61
CA LEU A 509 27.40 -18.75 -14.71
C LEU A 509 26.64 -19.07 -13.41
N ALA A 510 27.26 -19.81 -12.48
CA ALA A 510 26.72 -20.04 -11.14
C ALA A 510 26.92 -18.83 -10.20
N GLY A 511 27.79 -17.88 -10.55
CA GLY A 511 28.06 -16.68 -9.75
C GLY A 511 26.97 -15.59 -9.85
N ASP A 512 26.95 -14.70 -8.86
CA ASP A 512 25.94 -13.63 -8.71
C ASP A 512 26.36 -12.26 -9.30
N GLY A 513 27.28 -12.26 -10.26
CA GLY A 513 27.77 -11.05 -10.92
C GLY A 513 26.75 -10.36 -11.86
N ARG A 514 27.10 -9.15 -12.32
CA ARG A 514 26.36 -8.47 -13.40
C ARG A 514 26.45 -9.30 -14.68
N ALA A 515 25.34 -9.42 -15.40
CA ALA A 515 25.24 -10.31 -16.55
C ALA A 515 26.31 -10.00 -17.62
N GLU A 516 26.54 -8.73 -17.93
CA GLU A 516 27.56 -8.28 -18.89
C GLU A 516 28.98 -8.73 -18.52
N THR A 517 29.32 -8.64 -17.23
CA THR A 517 30.65 -9.01 -16.72
C THR A 517 30.86 -10.51 -16.82
N VAL A 518 29.87 -11.30 -16.39
CA VAL A 518 29.94 -12.77 -16.41
C VAL A 518 29.97 -13.30 -17.84
N ILE A 519 29.16 -12.72 -18.75
CA ILE A 519 29.16 -13.06 -20.17
C ILE A 519 30.51 -12.73 -20.81
N SER A 520 31.11 -11.58 -20.50
CA SER A 520 32.42 -11.21 -21.03
C SER A 520 33.52 -12.16 -20.55
N GLN A 521 33.49 -12.59 -19.28
CA GLN A 521 34.40 -13.60 -18.75
C GLN A 521 34.18 -15.00 -19.37
N ALA A 522 32.94 -15.33 -19.72
CA ALA A 522 32.63 -16.56 -20.44
C ALA A 522 33.16 -16.51 -21.88
N LEU A 523 33.01 -15.38 -22.58
CA LEU A 523 33.59 -15.16 -23.91
C LEU A 523 35.12 -15.29 -23.88
N GLU A 524 35.77 -14.66 -22.90
CA GLU A 524 37.21 -14.78 -22.67
C GLU A 524 37.64 -16.24 -22.49
N ALA A 525 36.90 -17.02 -21.69
CA ALA A 525 37.19 -18.42 -21.45
C ALA A 525 37.08 -19.28 -22.71
N VAL A 526 35.99 -19.13 -23.46
CA VAL A 526 35.79 -19.86 -24.72
C VAL A 526 36.86 -19.50 -25.74
N CYS A 527 37.15 -18.22 -25.90
CA CYS A 527 38.11 -17.77 -26.91
C CYS A 527 39.55 -18.17 -26.55
N THR A 528 39.94 -18.04 -25.28
CA THR A 528 41.29 -18.39 -24.84
C THR A 528 41.54 -19.89 -24.92
N ASP A 529 40.62 -20.72 -24.42
CA ASP A 529 40.83 -22.17 -24.30
C ASP A 529 40.69 -22.87 -25.67
N LEU A 530 39.91 -22.31 -26.60
CA LEU A 530 39.75 -22.82 -27.97
C LEU A 530 40.58 -22.05 -29.02
N ARG A 531 41.40 -21.09 -28.60
CA ARG A 531 42.30 -20.28 -29.45
C ARG A 531 41.60 -19.47 -30.56
N TRP A 532 40.48 -18.84 -30.22
CA TRP A 532 39.85 -17.82 -31.07
C TRP A 532 40.38 -16.43 -30.75
N ASP A 533 40.48 -15.61 -31.78
CA ASP A 533 41.06 -14.27 -31.74
C ASP A 533 40.12 -13.23 -31.12
N CYS A 534 38.83 -13.37 -31.42
CA CYS A 534 37.77 -12.58 -30.79
C CYS A 534 36.44 -13.33 -30.80
N GLY A 535 35.51 -12.87 -29.95
CA GLY A 535 34.18 -13.43 -29.84
C GLY A 535 33.15 -12.39 -29.43
N ALA A 536 31.91 -12.59 -29.85
CA ALA A 536 30.79 -11.69 -29.58
C ALA A 536 29.49 -12.46 -29.31
N LEU A 537 28.68 -11.89 -28.42
CA LEU A 537 27.31 -12.35 -28.17
C LEU A 537 26.33 -11.36 -28.77
N TRP A 538 25.45 -11.85 -29.63
CA TRP A 538 24.45 -11.07 -30.36
C TRP A 538 23.04 -11.36 -29.84
N SER A 539 22.15 -10.39 -29.94
CA SER A 539 20.74 -10.53 -29.56
C SER A 539 19.84 -9.74 -30.50
N VAL A 540 18.68 -10.32 -30.83
CA VAL A 540 17.65 -9.66 -31.65
C VAL A 540 16.67 -8.96 -30.71
N GLY A 541 16.44 -7.66 -30.89
CA GLY A 541 15.41 -6.91 -30.18
C GLY A 541 14.00 -7.23 -30.70
N GLU A 542 12.97 -6.78 -29.97
CA GLU A 542 11.57 -6.90 -30.41
C GLU A 542 11.28 -6.12 -31.70
N ASP A 543 12.10 -5.10 -31.98
CA ASP A 543 12.12 -4.30 -33.21
C ASP A 543 12.75 -5.03 -34.40
N GLY A 544 13.23 -6.28 -34.22
CA GLY A 544 13.90 -7.06 -35.26
C GLY A 544 15.36 -6.67 -35.49
N VAL A 545 15.89 -5.72 -34.73
CA VAL A 545 17.26 -5.20 -34.89
C VAL A 545 18.25 -6.02 -34.06
N VAL A 546 19.35 -6.39 -34.69
CA VAL A 546 20.44 -7.15 -34.07
C VAL A 546 21.40 -6.20 -33.36
N ARG A 547 21.68 -6.48 -32.09
CA ARG A 547 22.60 -5.69 -31.25
C ARG A 547 23.64 -6.58 -30.56
N CYS A 548 24.84 -6.05 -30.42
CA CYS A 548 25.92 -6.72 -29.69
C CYS A 548 25.70 -6.57 -28.18
N ALA A 549 25.51 -7.69 -27.49
CA ALA A 549 25.34 -7.71 -26.03
C ALA A 549 26.69 -7.71 -25.29
N ALA A 550 27.72 -8.33 -25.87
CA ALA A 550 29.08 -8.35 -25.35
C ALA A 550 30.07 -8.71 -26.46
N ALA A 551 31.30 -8.20 -26.37
CA ALA A 551 32.40 -8.56 -27.27
C ALA A 551 33.73 -8.62 -26.51
N TRP A 552 34.57 -9.58 -26.87
CA TRP A 552 35.90 -9.82 -26.29
C TRP A 552 36.93 -10.05 -27.40
N HIS A 553 38.20 -9.73 -27.14
CA HIS A 553 39.32 -9.99 -28.03
C HIS A 553 40.56 -10.43 -27.23
N ALA A 554 41.48 -11.16 -27.88
CA ALA A 554 42.74 -11.56 -27.26
C ALA A 554 43.65 -10.34 -26.96
N GLU A 555 44.51 -10.46 -25.93
CA GLU A 555 45.34 -9.37 -25.43
C GLU A 555 46.49 -9.01 -26.40
N HIS A 556 47.09 -10.02 -27.03
CA HIS A 556 48.22 -9.91 -27.96
C HIS A 556 47.81 -10.14 -29.42
N ILE A 557 46.92 -9.28 -29.94
CA ILE A 557 46.36 -9.39 -31.30
C ILE A 557 46.60 -8.12 -32.13
N PRO A 558 46.61 -8.16 -33.49
CA PRO A 558 46.77 -6.96 -34.30
C PRO A 558 45.77 -5.85 -33.94
N PRO A 559 46.18 -4.56 -33.97
CA PRO A 559 45.32 -3.43 -33.63
C PRO A 559 44.02 -3.37 -34.42
N ALA A 560 44.02 -3.86 -35.67
CA ALA A 560 42.84 -3.91 -36.52
C ALA A 560 41.74 -4.84 -35.97
N VAL A 561 42.12 -5.99 -35.38
CA VAL A 561 41.15 -6.93 -34.76
C VAL A 561 40.57 -6.34 -33.47
N ARG A 562 41.38 -5.63 -32.70
CA ARG A 562 40.93 -4.90 -31.50
C ARG A 562 39.90 -3.81 -31.87
N GLN A 563 40.20 -3.04 -32.92
CA GLN A 563 39.30 -2.01 -33.42
C GLN A 563 37.98 -2.62 -33.89
N PHE A 564 38.03 -3.70 -34.68
CA PHE A 564 36.85 -4.44 -35.11
C PHE A 564 35.95 -4.93 -33.96
N ALA A 565 36.55 -5.49 -32.90
CA ALA A 565 35.81 -5.94 -31.73
C ALA A 565 35.14 -4.79 -30.96
N SER A 566 35.78 -3.61 -30.92
CA SER A 566 35.20 -2.39 -30.34
C SER A 566 34.04 -1.86 -31.18
N ASP A 567 34.25 -1.71 -32.50
CA ASP A 567 33.25 -1.16 -33.43
C ASP A 567 32.00 -2.04 -33.54
N SER A 568 32.17 -3.35 -33.35
CA SER A 568 31.06 -4.31 -33.29
C SER A 568 30.04 -3.98 -32.19
N ARG A 569 30.41 -3.28 -31.11
CA ARG A 569 29.49 -2.96 -30.01
C ARG A 569 28.45 -1.90 -30.37
N SER A 570 28.77 -1.03 -31.31
CA SER A 570 27.90 0.06 -31.79
C SER A 570 27.19 -0.27 -33.11
N PHE A 571 27.40 -1.47 -33.64
CA PHE A 571 26.88 -1.86 -34.95
C PHE A 571 25.46 -2.45 -34.81
N GLU A 572 24.51 -1.93 -35.60
CA GLU A 572 23.12 -2.40 -35.66
C GLU A 572 22.77 -2.80 -37.10
N TYR A 573 22.06 -3.92 -37.28
CA TYR A 573 21.63 -4.40 -38.60
C TYR A 573 20.42 -5.34 -38.48
N GLN A 574 19.82 -5.73 -39.61
CA GLN A 574 18.61 -6.54 -39.63
C GLN A 574 18.90 -8.03 -39.41
N ALA A 575 17.97 -8.74 -38.76
CA ALA A 575 18.15 -10.15 -38.36
C ALA A 575 18.31 -11.15 -39.53
N ASP A 576 18.01 -10.75 -40.76
CA ASP A 576 18.16 -11.59 -41.96
C ASP A 576 19.47 -11.36 -42.74
N GLU A 577 20.29 -10.39 -42.33
CA GLU A 577 21.53 -10.03 -43.01
C GLU A 577 22.76 -10.80 -42.48
N GLY A 578 23.72 -11.02 -43.38
CA GLY A 578 25.06 -11.49 -43.03
C GLY A 578 25.15 -12.94 -42.60
N SER A 579 26.29 -13.25 -41.99
CA SER A 579 26.60 -14.56 -41.41
C SER A 579 25.68 -14.94 -40.24
N LEU A 580 25.28 -13.96 -39.43
CA LEU A 580 24.38 -14.11 -38.28
C LEU A 580 22.93 -14.41 -38.71
N GLY A 581 22.40 -13.72 -39.73
CA GLY A 581 21.07 -14.01 -40.29
C GLY A 581 20.98 -15.40 -40.93
N ARG A 582 22.04 -15.85 -41.61
CA ARG A 582 22.11 -17.25 -42.09
C ARG A 582 22.04 -18.26 -40.96
N ALA A 583 22.76 -18.02 -39.86
CA ALA A 583 22.75 -18.93 -38.71
C ALA A 583 21.38 -19.02 -38.02
N TRP A 584 20.69 -17.89 -37.83
CA TRP A 584 19.33 -17.93 -37.27
C TRP A 584 18.32 -18.60 -38.19
N LYS A 585 18.46 -18.43 -39.52
CA LYS A 585 17.58 -19.09 -40.50
C LYS A 585 17.76 -20.61 -40.54
N THR A 586 18.99 -21.11 -40.40
CA THR A 586 19.28 -22.54 -40.42
C THR A 586 19.04 -23.20 -39.06
N GLY A 587 19.13 -22.45 -37.96
CA GLY A 587 19.02 -22.97 -36.60
C GLY A 587 20.17 -23.90 -36.18
N GLY A 588 21.18 -24.06 -37.04
CA GLY A 588 22.35 -24.90 -36.82
C GLY A 588 23.64 -24.08 -36.82
N ILE A 589 24.74 -24.68 -36.35
CA ILE A 589 26.04 -24.01 -36.31
C ILE A 589 26.51 -23.72 -37.75
N VAL A 590 26.90 -22.48 -38.01
CA VAL A 590 27.39 -22.03 -39.32
C VAL A 590 28.87 -21.72 -39.21
N GLN A 591 29.69 -22.42 -40.00
CA GLN A 591 31.08 -22.04 -40.22
C GLN A 591 31.15 -20.94 -41.28
N ILE A 592 31.92 -19.90 -41.00
CA ILE A 592 32.14 -18.76 -41.88
C ILE A 592 33.55 -18.88 -42.46
N ASN A 593 33.64 -18.85 -43.78
CA ASN A 593 34.88 -18.54 -44.48
C ASN A 593 34.82 -17.06 -44.89
N LEU A 594 35.52 -16.19 -44.14
CA LEU A 594 35.50 -14.74 -44.36
C LEU A 594 36.19 -14.35 -45.67
N LEU A 595 37.12 -15.18 -46.16
CA LEU A 595 37.78 -14.97 -47.45
C LEU A 595 36.82 -15.24 -48.64
N ALA A 596 35.81 -16.09 -48.44
CA ALA A 596 34.79 -16.43 -49.43
C ALA A 596 33.44 -15.72 -49.21
N ALA A 597 33.33 -14.88 -48.16
CA ALA A 597 32.08 -14.21 -47.81
C ALA A 597 31.70 -13.11 -48.84
N PRO A 598 30.41 -12.94 -49.18
CA PRO A 598 29.96 -11.89 -50.09
C PRO A 598 30.28 -10.49 -49.56
N GLY A 599 30.89 -9.63 -50.38
CA GLY A 599 31.35 -8.30 -49.97
C GLY A 599 30.28 -7.25 -49.65
N HIS A 600 28.98 -7.59 -49.79
CA HIS A 600 27.88 -6.67 -49.45
C HIS A 600 27.49 -6.70 -47.96
N PHE A 601 27.99 -7.67 -47.19
CA PHE A 601 27.81 -7.68 -45.74
C PHE A 601 28.89 -6.83 -45.07
N ALA A 602 28.54 -5.59 -44.72
CA ALA A 602 29.49 -4.59 -44.21
C ALA A 602 30.34 -5.11 -43.04
N ARG A 603 29.74 -5.84 -42.09
CA ARG A 603 30.48 -6.37 -40.93
C ARG A 603 31.42 -7.54 -41.27
N ASP A 604 31.01 -8.46 -42.15
CA ASP A 604 31.88 -9.55 -42.63
C ASP A 604 33.08 -8.96 -43.41
N ALA A 605 32.87 -7.87 -44.16
CA ALA A 605 33.94 -7.14 -44.85
C ALA A 605 34.92 -6.47 -43.87
N MET A 606 34.41 -5.82 -42.81
CA MET A 606 35.25 -5.25 -41.74
C MET A 606 36.11 -6.33 -41.04
N ALA A 607 35.53 -7.50 -40.77
CA ALA A 607 36.28 -8.62 -40.17
C ALA A 607 37.43 -9.08 -41.07
N ARG A 608 37.21 -9.17 -42.38
CA ARG A 608 38.22 -9.52 -43.38
C ARG A 608 39.34 -8.48 -43.47
N GLU A 609 38.99 -7.20 -43.48
CA GLU A 609 39.96 -6.09 -43.49
C GLU A 609 40.81 -6.07 -42.21
N ALA A 610 40.24 -6.52 -41.09
CA ALA A 610 40.96 -6.68 -39.82
C ALA A 610 41.92 -7.89 -39.79
N GLY A 611 41.93 -8.75 -40.83
CA GLY A 611 42.80 -9.91 -40.95
C GLY A 611 42.21 -11.21 -40.41
N LEU A 612 40.89 -11.28 -40.16
CA LEU A 612 40.20 -12.50 -39.78
C LEU A 612 39.84 -13.32 -41.03
N ALA A 613 40.07 -14.64 -40.98
CA ALA A 613 39.92 -15.53 -42.13
C ALA A 613 38.75 -16.51 -41.98
N VAL A 614 38.45 -16.93 -40.74
CA VAL A 614 37.42 -17.92 -40.44
C VAL A 614 36.59 -17.52 -39.23
N GLY A 615 35.39 -18.09 -39.11
CA GLY A 615 34.54 -17.91 -37.95
C GLY A 615 33.54 -19.03 -37.75
N VAL A 616 32.89 -19.03 -36.59
CA VAL A 616 31.78 -19.92 -36.28
C VAL A 616 30.67 -19.14 -35.58
N VAL A 617 29.42 -19.38 -36.00
CA VAL A 617 28.23 -18.81 -35.38
C VAL A 617 27.37 -19.93 -34.84
N VAL A 618 27.04 -19.84 -33.56
CA VAL A 618 26.18 -20.76 -32.83
C VAL A 618 24.87 -20.03 -32.52
N PRO A 619 23.80 -20.26 -33.29
CA PRO A 619 22.50 -19.65 -33.02
C PRO A 619 21.86 -20.30 -31.80
N MET A 620 21.14 -19.51 -31.03
CA MET A 620 20.42 -19.93 -29.83
C MET A 620 19.04 -19.31 -29.81
N ALA A 621 18.02 -20.14 -29.68
CA ALA A 621 16.65 -19.71 -29.44
C ALA A 621 16.23 -20.21 -28.06
N VAL A 622 15.92 -19.28 -27.16
CA VAL A 622 15.28 -19.57 -25.88
C VAL A 622 13.93 -18.84 -25.89
N THR A 623 12.93 -19.33 -25.15
CA THR A 623 11.57 -18.75 -25.14
C THR A 623 11.63 -17.22 -25.04
N ASP A 624 11.20 -16.54 -26.11
CA ASP A 624 11.14 -15.08 -26.27
C ASP A 624 12.49 -14.33 -26.41
N SER A 625 13.59 -15.02 -26.72
CA SER A 625 14.87 -14.36 -27.06
C SER A 625 15.69 -15.12 -28.10
N ILE A 626 16.06 -14.42 -29.18
CA ILE A 626 16.94 -14.92 -30.24
C ILE A 626 18.35 -14.35 -30.01
N THR A 627 19.33 -15.22 -29.83
CA THR A 627 20.73 -14.85 -29.59
C THR A 627 21.68 -15.67 -30.45
N ALA A 628 22.92 -15.22 -30.60
CA ALA A 628 23.96 -15.99 -31.27
C ALA A 628 25.34 -15.72 -30.65
N LEU A 629 26.13 -16.77 -30.51
CA LEU A 629 27.54 -16.70 -30.14
C LEU A 629 28.37 -16.75 -31.42
N GLU A 630 29.21 -15.76 -31.64
CA GLU A 630 30.12 -15.67 -32.78
C GLU A 630 31.57 -15.71 -32.28
N LEU A 631 32.39 -16.53 -32.92
CA LEU A 631 33.84 -16.61 -32.68
C LEU A 631 34.57 -16.45 -34.01
N LEU A 632 35.64 -15.65 -34.04
CA LEU A 632 36.38 -15.33 -35.26
C LEU A 632 37.88 -15.52 -35.04
N GLY A 633 38.58 -15.94 -36.11
CA GLY A 633 40.00 -16.31 -36.07
C GLY A 633 40.75 -15.99 -37.37
N SER A 634 42.04 -15.71 -37.25
CA SER A 634 42.97 -15.40 -38.34
C SER A 634 43.55 -16.66 -39.00
N ASN A 635 43.59 -17.80 -38.28
CA ASN A 635 44.11 -19.06 -38.79
C ASN A 635 42.97 -20.07 -39.06
N PRO A 636 43.00 -20.89 -40.13
CA PRO A 636 41.94 -21.86 -40.40
C PRO A 636 41.88 -22.91 -39.29
N TYR A 637 40.88 -22.79 -38.42
CA TYR A 637 40.61 -23.77 -37.37
C TYR A 637 39.42 -24.64 -37.77
N ALA A 638 39.66 -25.93 -37.99
CA ALA A 638 38.61 -26.90 -38.27
C ALA A 638 37.92 -27.29 -36.96
N VAL A 639 36.72 -26.76 -36.72
CA VAL A 639 35.91 -27.15 -35.56
C VAL A 639 35.34 -28.55 -35.81
N ASP A 640 35.90 -29.56 -35.15
CA ASP A 640 35.39 -30.94 -35.20
C ASP A 640 33.97 -31.05 -34.60
N ALA A 641 33.27 -32.15 -34.91
CA ALA A 641 31.88 -32.34 -34.49
C ALA A 641 31.71 -32.34 -32.96
N GLU A 642 32.72 -32.80 -32.23
CA GLU A 642 32.71 -32.81 -30.76
C GLU A 642 32.82 -31.38 -30.20
N THR A 643 33.71 -30.55 -30.76
CA THR A 643 33.85 -29.15 -30.38
C THR A 643 32.60 -28.33 -30.72
N GLN A 644 31.95 -28.63 -31.84
CA GLN A 644 30.66 -28.02 -32.22
C GLN A 644 29.58 -28.29 -31.16
N GLU A 645 29.48 -29.52 -30.66
CA GLU A 645 28.49 -29.86 -29.64
C GLU A 645 28.79 -29.17 -28.30
N SER A 646 30.05 -29.13 -27.86
CA SER A 646 30.42 -28.38 -26.65
C SER A 646 30.16 -26.88 -26.79
N LEU A 647 30.44 -26.28 -27.94
CA LEU A 647 30.09 -24.88 -28.21
C LEU A 647 28.58 -24.63 -28.13
N ARG A 648 27.76 -25.58 -28.62
CA ARG A 648 26.30 -25.51 -28.53
C ARG A 648 25.83 -25.51 -27.07
N VAL A 649 26.37 -26.41 -26.26
CA VAL A 649 26.04 -26.51 -24.82
C VAL A 649 26.44 -25.23 -24.08
N ILE A 650 27.66 -24.74 -24.29
CA ILE A 650 28.18 -23.51 -23.66
C ILE A 650 27.35 -22.30 -24.06
N ALA A 651 27.05 -22.15 -25.35
CA ALA A 651 26.23 -21.06 -25.85
C ALA A 651 24.85 -21.10 -25.18
N LEU A 652 24.17 -22.25 -25.18
CA LEU A 652 22.86 -22.41 -24.54
C LEU A 652 22.88 -22.04 -23.05
N GLN A 653 23.93 -22.44 -22.31
CA GLN A 653 24.09 -22.06 -20.90
C GLN A 653 24.22 -20.53 -20.72
N ILE A 654 24.98 -19.85 -21.59
CA ILE A 654 25.11 -18.39 -21.59
C ILE A 654 23.77 -17.71 -21.87
N ALA A 655 23.01 -18.20 -22.86
CA ALA A 655 21.68 -17.66 -23.18
C ALA A 655 20.68 -17.87 -22.03
N GLN A 656 20.65 -19.06 -21.42
CA GLN A 656 19.81 -19.35 -20.25
C GLN A 656 20.17 -18.48 -19.05
N TYR A 657 21.46 -18.27 -18.79
CA TYR A 657 21.92 -17.36 -17.73
C TYR A 657 21.42 -15.92 -17.96
N LYS A 658 21.55 -15.42 -19.20
CA LYS A 658 21.05 -14.09 -19.58
C LYS A 658 19.54 -13.97 -19.37
N GLN A 659 18.76 -14.95 -19.85
CA GLN A 659 17.31 -14.98 -19.67
C GLN A 659 16.93 -15.06 -18.19
N ARG A 660 17.61 -15.91 -17.40
CA ARG A 660 17.41 -16.01 -15.95
C ARG A 660 17.68 -14.67 -15.26
N LYS A 661 18.77 -13.97 -15.59
CA LYS A 661 19.09 -12.66 -14.99
C LYS A 661 18.10 -11.57 -15.42
N LEU A 662 17.59 -11.59 -16.64
CA LEU A 662 16.51 -10.70 -17.09
C LEU A 662 15.20 -11.00 -16.36
N ALA A 663 14.84 -12.28 -16.21
CA ALA A 663 13.68 -12.73 -15.46
C ALA A 663 13.79 -12.39 -13.97
N GLU A 664 14.96 -12.57 -13.34
CA GLU A 664 15.24 -12.16 -11.96
C GLU A 664 15.09 -10.65 -11.80
N ARG A 665 15.59 -9.84 -12.73
CA ARG A 665 15.45 -8.37 -12.70
C ARG A 665 13.98 -7.96 -12.86
N SER A 666 13.27 -8.58 -13.80
CA SER A 666 11.84 -8.35 -14.02
C SER A 666 11.00 -8.79 -12.81
N LEU A 667 11.28 -9.97 -12.23
CA LEU A 667 10.65 -10.45 -11.00
C LEU A 667 10.95 -9.54 -9.82
N ARG A 668 12.18 -9.06 -9.65
CA ARG A 668 12.53 -8.09 -8.60
C ARG A 668 11.80 -6.76 -8.80
N PHE A 669 11.70 -6.30 -10.05
CA PHE A 669 10.96 -5.09 -10.39
C PHE A 669 9.46 -5.28 -10.11
N MET A 670 8.81 -6.33 -10.62
CA MET A 670 7.41 -6.66 -10.36
C MET A 670 7.12 -6.93 -8.88
N ALA A 671 8.06 -7.52 -8.14
CA ALA A 671 7.92 -7.75 -6.71
C ALA A 671 7.94 -6.44 -5.91
N SER A 672 8.49 -5.34 -6.46
CA SER A 672 8.63 -4.06 -5.76
C SER A 672 7.90 -2.88 -6.40
N HIS A 673 7.48 -2.96 -7.66
CA HIS A 673 6.88 -1.86 -8.42
C HIS A 673 5.55 -2.28 -9.06
N ASP A 674 4.67 -1.32 -9.28
CA ASP A 674 3.39 -1.46 -9.95
C ASP A 674 3.57 -1.49 -11.47
N GLY A 675 2.96 -2.47 -12.14
CA GLY A 675 3.14 -2.71 -13.57
C GLY A 675 2.55 -1.63 -14.49
N LEU A 676 1.63 -0.80 -14.01
CA LEU A 676 1.00 0.26 -14.80
C LEU A 676 1.73 1.60 -14.68
N THR A 677 2.10 1.97 -13.45
CA THR A 677 2.64 3.31 -13.12
C THR A 677 4.16 3.33 -12.96
N GLY A 678 4.79 2.18 -12.74
CA GLY A 678 6.22 2.11 -12.42
C GLY A 678 6.57 2.62 -11.02
N LEU A 679 5.58 3.01 -10.20
CA LEU A 679 5.77 3.40 -8.80
C LEU A 679 6.00 2.18 -7.92
N PHE A 680 6.38 2.37 -6.65
CA PHE A 680 6.43 1.26 -5.70
C PHE A 680 5.06 0.58 -5.55
N ASN A 681 5.05 -0.74 -5.43
CA ASN A 681 3.83 -1.49 -5.12
C ASN A 681 3.60 -1.59 -3.61
N ARG A 682 2.44 -2.14 -3.23
CA ARG A 682 2.06 -2.34 -1.82
C ARG A 682 3.10 -3.13 -1.01
N ALA A 683 3.75 -4.14 -1.59
CA ALA A 683 4.73 -4.96 -0.89
C ALA A 683 6.02 -4.18 -0.58
N ALA A 684 6.53 -3.41 -1.56
CA ALA A 684 7.68 -2.55 -1.35
C ALA A 684 7.40 -1.42 -0.36
N LEU A 685 6.22 -0.80 -0.43
CA LEU A 685 5.79 0.23 0.52
C LEU A 685 5.81 -0.28 1.96
N GLN A 686 5.30 -1.50 2.21
CA GLN A 686 5.36 -2.11 3.54
C GLN A 686 6.81 -2.32 4.02
N HIS A 687 7.70 -2.72 3.12
CA HIS A 687 9.12 -2.88 3.44
C HIS A 687 9.77 -1.54 3.80
N GLU A 688 9.52 -0.49 3.02
CA GLU A 688 10.08 0.84 3.28
C GLU A 688 9.50 1.49 4.54
N LEU A 689 8.21 1.31 4.83
CA LEU A 689 7.62 1.71 6.12
C LEU A 689 8.30 1.02 7.31
N ALA A 690 8.56 -0.28 7.22
CA ALA A 690 9.27 -1.00 8.27
C ALA A 690 10.71 -0.48 8.47
N ARG A 691 11.38 -0.03 7.39
CA ARG A 691 12.69 0.62 7.47
C ARG A 691 12.60 2.03 8.06
N ALA A 692 11.62 2.82 7.65
CA ALA A 692 11.37 4.17 8.18
C ALA A 692 11.09 4.14 9.69
N ILE A 693 10.32 3.17 10.18
CA ILE A 693 10.09 2.94 11.62
C ILE A 693 11.39 2.67 12.37
N LYS A 694 12.27 1.83 11.83
CA LYS A 694 13.58 1.55 12.44
C LYS A 694 14.49 2.78 12.46
N ARG A 695 14.50 3.57 11.37
CA ARG A 695 15.25 4.84 11.28
C ARG A 695 14.73 5.88 12.27
N SER A 696 13.41 6.09 12.29
CA SER A 696 12.72 7.02 13.17
C SER A 696 12.97 6.70 14.64
N ASN A 697 12.87 5.44 15.07
CA ASN A 697 13.18 5.03 16.44
C ASN A 697 14.63 5.34 16.86
N ARG A 698 15.58 5.21 15.93
CA ARG A 698 17.00 5.50 16.18
C ARG A 698 17.28 7.00 16.28
N HIS A 699 16.65 7.80 15.44
CA HIS A 699 16.93 9.23 15.30
C HIS A 699 15.93 10.14 16.01
N GLN A 700 14.89 9.58 16.64
CA GLN A 700 13.82 10.30 17.33
C GLN A 700 13.15 11.37 16.45
N LYS A 701 12.90 11.02 15.19
CA LYS A 701 12.24 11.90 14.20
C LYS A 701 10.90 11.33 13.78
N GLN A 702 9.90 12.20 13.53
CA GLN A 702 8.60 11.78 13.05
C GLN A 702 8.60 11.57 11.52
N PHE A 703 7.64 10.78 11.05
CA PHE A 703 7.35 10.61 9.63
C PHE A 703 5.83 10.48 9.42
N ALA A 704 5.32 10.78 8.23
CA ALA A 704 3.90 10.63 7.91
C ALA A 704 3.66 9.65 6.78
N VAL A 705 2.50 9.01 6.85
CA VAL A 705 1.89 8.19 5.81
C VAL A 705 0.64 8.91 5.33
N ILE A 706 0.60 9.27 4.05
CA ILE A 706 -0.52 9.96 3.42
C ILE A 706 -1.18 9.01 2.43
N PHE A 707 -2.43 8.65 2.67
CA PHE A 707 -3.25 7.82 1.82
C PHE A 707 -4.14 8.71 0.94
N VAL A 708 -4.16 8.46 -0.36
CA VAL A 708 -4.84 9.29 -1.37
C VAL A 708 -5.72 8.38 -2.21
N ASP A 709 -6.97 8.80 -2.42
CA ASP A 709 -7.92 8.10 -3.28
C ASP A 709 -8.59 9.10 -4.23
N LEU A 710 -8.66 8.75 -5.52
CA LEU A 710 -9.29 9.60 -6.54
C LEU A 710 -10.81 9.49 -6.48
N ASP A 711 -11.47 10.60 -6.17
CA ASP A 711 -12.91 10.62 -5.98
C ASP A 711 -13.66 10.29 -7.28
N ARG A 712 -14.59 9.33 -7.17
CA ARG A 712 -15.47 8.90 -8.26
C ARG A 712 -14.71 8.36 -9.48
N PHE A 713 -13.46 7.91 -9.35
CA PHE A 713 -12.71 7.31 -10.44
C PHE A 713 -13.44 6.14 -11.11
N LYS A 714 -14.17 5.33 -10.33
CA LYS A 714 -15.04 4.27 -10.87
C LYS A 714 -16.03 4.77 -11.93
N HIS A 715 -16.63 5.96 -11.73
CA HIS A 715 -17.55 6.55 -12.69
C HIS A 715 -16.85 6.90 -14.02
N ILE A 716 -15.57 7.27 -13.96
CA ILE A 716 -14.74 7.55 -15.15
C ILE A 716 -14.49 6.25 -15.91
N ASN A 717 -14.10 5.18 -15.22
CA ASN A 717 -13.94 3.86 -15.84
C ASN A 717 -15.24 3.34 -16.46
N ASP A 718 -16.36 3.48 -15.74
CA ASP A 718 -17.67 3.01 -16.20
C ASP A 718 -18.18 3.81 -17.41
N THR A 719 -17.79 5.09 -17.54
CA THR A 719 -18.27 6.00 -18.60
C THR A 719 -17.34 6.06 -19.83
N LEU A 720 -16.02 6.04 -19.61
CA LEU A 720 -15.00 6.30 -20.64
C LEU A 720 -14.11 5.08 -20.92
N GLY A 721 -14.26 4.00 -20.15
CA GLY A 721 -13.51 2.76 -20.30
C GLY A 721 -12.17 2.76 -19.55
N HIS A 722 -11.68 1.55 -19.27
CA HIS A 722 -10.48 1.33 -18.46
C HIS A 722 -9.20 1.93 -19.04
N GLY A 723 -9.07 2.04 -20.37
CA GLY A 723 -7.87 2.62 -21.00
C GLY A 723 -7.66 4.10 -20.64
N VAL A 724 -8.74 4.89 -20.57
CA VAL A 724 -8.68 6.31 -20.16
C VAL A 724 -8.38 6.43 -18.65
N GLY A 725 -8.94 5.53 -17.84
CA GLY A 725 -8.63 5.47 -16.41
C GLY A 725 -7.17 5.10 -16.13
N ASP A 726 -6.61 4.17 -16.90
CA ASP A 726 -5.20 3.76 -16.78
C ASP A 726 -4.24 4.92 -17.12
N GLU A 727 -4.56 5.70 -18.16
CA GLU A 727 -3.79 6.90 -18.52
C GLU A 727 -3.91 8.00 -17.45
N MET A 728 -5.09 8.19 -16.88
CA MET A 728 -5.30 9.09 -15.75
C MET A 728 -4.46 8.71 -14.52
N ILE A 729 -4.42 7.41 -14.20
CA ILE A 729 -3.62 6.88 -13.08
C ILE A 729 -2.12 7.13 -13.32
N LYS A 730 -1.62 6.96 -14.55
CA LYS A 730 -0.22 7.26 -14.90
C LYS A 730 0.11 8.73 -14.69
N ILE A 731 -0.70 9.64 -15.25
CA ILE A 731 -0.50 11.09 -15.10
C ILE A 731 -0.57 11.50 -13.63
N CYS A 732 -1.52 10.94 -12.86
CA CYS A 732 -1.61 11.21 -11.42
C CYS A 732 -0.34 10.74 -10.68
N GLY A 733 0.17 9.55 -11.00
CA GLY A 733 1.42 9.04 -10.41
C GLY A 733 2.63 9.93 -10.71
N GLU A 734 2.78 10.40 -11.94
CA GLU A 734 3.83 11.34 -12.35
C GLU A 734 3.73 12.67 -11.60
N ARG A 735 2.52 13.23 -11.54
CA ARG A 735 2.19 14.45 -10.80
C ARG A 735 2.52 14.36 -9.31
N LEU A 736 2.13 13.28 -8.66
CA LEU A 736 2.44 13.04 -7.23
C LEU A 736 3.94 12.85 -7.00
N THR A 737 4.66 12.21 -7.93
CA THR A 737 6.11 12.04 -7.85
C THR A 737 6.83 13.39 -7.94
N ALA A 738 6.38 14.27 -8.83
CA ALA A 738 6.99 15.60 -9.03
C ALA A 738 6.82 16.55 -7.83
N LEU A 739 5.85 16.29 -6.95
CA LEU A 739 5.65 17.06 -5.70
C LEU A 739 6.66 16.70 -4.60
N LEU A 740 7.31 15.54 -4.71
CA LEU A 740 8.07 14.91 -3.63
C LEU A 740 9.58 15.11 -3.79
N ARG A 741 10.30 15.03 -2.67
CA ARG A 741 11.77 15.02 -2.66
C ARG A 741 12.29 13.63 -3.00
N GLU A 742 13.55 13.51 -3.42
CA GLU A 742 14.18 12.20 -3.69
C GLU A 742 14.16 11.23 -2.50
N THR A 743 14.04 11.73 -1.27
CA THR A 743 13.98 10.92 -0.05
C THR A 743 12.58 10.42 0.29
N ASP A 744 11.55 11.00 -0.32
CA ASP A 744 10.16 10.64 -0.08
C ASP A 744 9.73 9.56 -1.06
N ILE A 745 8.72 8.78 -0.67
CA ILE A 745 8.28 7.62 -1.46
C ILE A 745 6.83 7.83 -1.87
N VAL A 746 6.52 7.55 -3.13
CA VAL A 746 5.14 7.36 -3.61
C VAL A 746 4.97 5.92 -4.08
N ALA A 747 3.85 5.32 -3.70
CA ALA A 747 3.47 3.97 -4.05
C ALA A 747 2.04 3.93 -4.53
N ARG A 748 1.73 3.03 -5.47
CA ARG A 748 0.35 2.70 -5.81
C ARG A 748 -0.10 1.53 -4.94
N PHE A 749 -1.14 1.74 -4.15
CA PHE A 749 -1.63 0.75 -3.20
C PHE A 749 -2.59 -0.25 -3.86
N GLY A 750 -3.38 0.21 -4.82
CA GLY A 750 -4.26 -0.59 -5.67
C GLY A 750 -5.34 0.27 -6.32
N GLY A 751 -5.82 -0.08 -7.52
CA GLY A 751 -6.87 0.69 -8.20
C GLY A 751 -6.50 2.16 -8.40
N ASP A 752 -7.28 3.05 -7.80
CA ASP A 752 -7.16 4.51 -7.75
C ASP A 752 -6.51 5.06 -6.47
N GLU A 753 -5.93 4.18 -5.66
CA GLU A 753 -5.33 4.51 -4.37
C GLU A 753 -3.79 4.66 -4.45
N PHE A 754 -3.28 5.76 -3.91
CA PHE A 754 -1.86 6.06 -3.77
C PHE A 754 -1.50 6.26 -2.30
N VAL A 755 -0.26 5.91 -1.93
CA VAL A 755 0.29 6.17 -0.60
C VAL A 755 1.63 6.86 -0.72
N LEU A 756 1.77 7.95 0.03
CA LEU A 756 3.00 8.72 0.14
C LEU A 756 3.61 8.50 1.53
N LEU A 757 4.92 8.36 1.60
CA LEU A 757 5.70 8.25 2.83
C LEU A 757 6.69 9.43 2.89
N LEU A 758 6.55 10.24 3.94
CA LEU A 758 7.36 11.43 4.18
C LEU A 758 8.22 11.26 5.42
N GLU A 759 9.53 11.18 5.24
CA GLU A 759 10.47 11.03 6.34
C GLU A 759 11.04 12.37 6.83
N ASN A 760 11.48 12.42 8.08
CA ASN A 760 12.11 13.58 8.71
C ASN A 760 11.20 14.81 8.83
N LEU A 761 9.96 14.62 9.27
CA LEU A 761 9.06 15.74 9.57
C LEU A 761 9.57 16.52 10.78
N SER A 762 9.51 17.85 10.68
CA SER A 762 9.79 18.76 11.80
C SER A 762 8.52 18.98 12.61
N SER A 763 7.35 18.94 11.97
CA SER A 763 6.05 19.06 12.62
C SER A 763 4.93 18.33 11.86
N ALA A 764 3.78 18.14 12.50
CA ALA A 764 2.56 17.65 11.85
C ALA A 764 2.04 18.59 10.74
N ASN A 765 2.35 19.89 10.82
CA ASN A 765 1.94 20.88 9.82
C ASN A 765 2.65 20.65 8.48
N ASP A 766 3.86 20.08 8.48
CA ASP A 766 4.58 19.72 7.26
C ASP A 766 3.78 18.69 6.43
N ALA A 767 3.15 17.74 7.12
CA ALA A 767 2.28 16.73 6.49
C ALA A 767 0.95 17.33 6.03
N ALA A 768 0.39 18.31 6.75
CA ALA A 768 -0.82 19.03 6.34
C ALA A 768 -0.57 19.85 5.06
N GLY A 769 0.53 20.61 5.02
CA GLY A 769 0.89 21.42 3.86
C GLY A 769 1.14 20.58 2.61
N LEU A 770 1.68 19.36 2.73
CA LEU A 770 1.77 18.46 1.59
C LEU A 770 0.42 17.86 1.21
N ALA A 771 -0.42 17.49 2.17
CA ALA A 771 -1.77 16.98 1.87
C ALA A 771 -2.60 17.99 1.07
N GLU A 772 -2.48 19.29 1.34
CA GLU A 772 -3.09 20.35 0.53
C GLU A 772 -2.51 20.44 -0.89
N LYS A 773 -1.18 20.35 -1.03
CA LYS A 773 -0.52 20.30 -2.35
C LYS A 773 -0.96 19.09 -3.16
N VAL A 774 -1.11 17.93 -2.53
CA VAL A 774 -1.63 16.71 -3.14
C VAL A 774 -3.05 16.92 -3.65
N LEU A 775 -3.94 17.49 -2.83
CA LEU A 775 -5.31 17.81 -3.26
C LEU A 775 -5.33 18.76 -4.45
N ALA A 776 -4.54 19.84 -4.41
CA ALA A 776 -4.45 20.80 -5.51
C ALA A 776 -3.93 20.15 -6.81
N CYS A 777 -2.91 19.32 -6.70
CA CYS A 777 -2.30 18.60 -7.82
C CYS A 777 -3.25 17.57 -8.46
N CYS A 778 -4.04 16.87 -7.64
CA CYS A 778 -5.08 15.99 -8.14
C CYS A 778 -6.25 16.75 -8.78
N ALA A 779 -6.51 17.99 -8.34
CA ALA A 779 -7.58 18.84 -8.88
C ALA A 779 -7.22 19.51 -10.22
N GLU A 780 -5.94 19.51 -10.63
CA GLU A 780 -5.52 20.01 -11.94
C GLU A 780 -6.19 19.24 -13.09
N PRO A 781 -6.63 19.90 -14.18
CA PRO A 781 -7.32 19.24 -15.27
C PRO A 781 -6.48 18.16 -15.95
N PHE A 782 -7.09 17.01 -16.28
CA PHE A 782 -6.49 15.92 -17.03
C PHE A 782 -6.89 16.01 -18.50
N PHE A 783 -5.92 16.12 -19.40
CA PHE A 783 -6.16 16.15 -20.85
C PHE A 783 -6.01 14.74 -21.42
N LEU A 784 -7.12 14.02 -21.57
CA LEU A 784 -7.16 12.61 -21.97
C LEU A 784 -8.08 12.43 -23.18
N ALA A 785 -7.60 11.70 -24.20
CA ALA A 785 -8.35 11.46 -25.45
C ALA A 785 -8.96 12.75 -26.07
N GLY A 786 -8.24 13.88 -25.98
CA GLY A 786 -8.69 15.18 -26.50
C GLY A 786 -9.78 15.88 -25.67
N ARG A 787 -10.01 15.45 -24.42
CA ARG A 787 -10.99 16.03 -23.49
C ARG A 787 -10.34 16.47 -22.19
N GLU A 788 -10.91 17.47 -21.56
CA GLU A 788 -10.50 17.96 -20.25
C GLU A 788 -11.39 17.34 -19.15
N LEU A 789 -10.78 16.61 -18.22
CA LEU A 789 -11.46 15.94 -17.11
C LEU A 789 -11.00 16.53 -15.77
N HIS A 790 -11.95 16.75 -14.87
CA HIS A 790 -11.67 17.22 -13.51
C HIS A 790 -11.99 16.10 -12.52
N VAL A 791 -11.03 15.80 -11.66
CA VAL A 791 -11.14 14.78 -10.60
C VAL A 791 -10.68 15.43 -9.30
N SER A 792 -11.32 15.08 -8.19
CA SER A 792 -10.85 15.46 -6.86
C SER A 792 -10.24 14.26 -6.15
N ALA A 793 -9.54 14.48 -5.04
CA ALA A 793 -9.03 13.39 -4.22
C ALA A 793 -9.51 13.51 -2.77
N SER A 794 -9.63 12.38 -2.10
CA SER A 794 -9.81 12.30 -0.66
C SER A 794 -8.53 11.79 -0.01
N VAL A 795 -8.05 12.50 1.02
CA VAL A 795 -6.72 12.27 1.60
C VAL A 795 -6.80 11.95 3.10
N GLY A 796 -6.04 10.97 3.56
CA GLY A 796 -5.93 10.56 4.95
C GLY A 796 -4.48 10.54 5.42
N VAL A 797 -4.19 11.12 6.57
CA VAL A 797 -2.82 11.33 7.06
C VAL A 797 -2.62 10.60 8.39
N SER A 798 -1.54 9.83 8.52
CA SER A 798 -1.17 9.13 9.74
C SER A 798 0.27 9.45 10.12
N ILE A 799 0.52 9.87 11.38
CA ILE A 799 1.86 10.29 11.85
C ILE A 799 2.44 9.22 12.77
N TYR A 800 3.68 8.81 12.49
CA TYR A 800 4.46 7.96 13.40
C TYR A 800 5.25 8.81 14.41
N PRO A 801 5.30 8.42 15.69
CA PRO A 801 4.77 7.19 16.29
C PRO A 801 3.32 7.25 16.80
N ASP A 802 2.67 8.42 16.74
CA ASP A 802 1.40 8.68 17.43
C ASP A 802 0.22 7.84 16.93
N ASN A 803 0.24 7.45 15.65
CA ASN A 803 -0.87 6.79 14.97
C ASN A 803 -0.58 5.32 14.62
N GLY A 804 0.42 4.69 15.23
CA GLY A 804 0.68 3.25 15.06
C GLY A 804 2.15 2.87 15.28
N GLY A 805 2.39 1.70 15.86
CA GLY A 805 3.75 1.20 16.13
C GLY A 805 4.37 0.40 14.98
N ASP A 806 3.57 0.00 14.00
CA ASP A 806 3.97 -0.84 12.86
C ASP A 806 3.35 -0.32 11.54
N ALA A 807 3.86 -0.83 10.42
CA ALA A 807 3.46 -0.39 9.09
C ALA A 807 1.97 -0.67 8.78
N GLU A 808 1.42 -1.78 9.28
CA GLU A 808 0.03 -2.16 9.03
C GLU A 808 -0.93 -1.24 9.78
N ALA A 809 -0.64 -0.94 11.04
CA ALA A 809 -1.37 0.02 11.84
C ALA A 809 -1.37 1.41 11.19
N LEU A 810 -0.20 1.94 10.79
CA LEU A 810 -0.11 3.26 10.17
C LEU A 810 -0.91 3.36 8.87
N LEU A 811 -0.83 2.34 8.00
CA LEU A 811 -1.56 2.28 6.73
C LEU A 811 -3.07 2.21 6.94
N LYS A 812 -3.53 1.29 7.80
CA LYS A 812 -4.96 1.15 8.15
C LYS A 812 -5.54 2.44 8.71
N ASN A 813 -4.72 3.14 9.50
CA ASN A 813 -5.10 4.37 10.15
C ASN A 813 -5.16 5.54 9.16
N ALA A 814 -4.20 5.65 8.25
CA ALA A 814 -4.27 6.61 7.14
C ALA A 814 -5.49 6.35 6.23
N ASP A 815 -5.78 5.09 5.90
CA ASP A 815 -6.96 4.66 5.15
C ASP A 815 -8.28 5.05 5.86
N THR A 816 -8.38 4.77 7.17
CA THR A 816 -9.54 5.18 7.98
C THR A 816 -9.75 6.70 7.96
N ALA A 817 -8.67 7.50 7.99
CA ALA A 817 -8.76 8.95 7.91
C ALA A 817 -9.21 9.43 6.51
N MET A 818 -8.73 8.79 5.45
CA MET A 818 -9.13 9.06 4.07
C MET A 818 -10.61 8.74 3.86
N TYR A 819 -11.10 7.63 4.40
CA TYR A 819 -12.52 7.28 4.34
C TYR A 819 -13.40 8.35 5.03
N ARG A 820 -12.97 8.87 6.19
CA ARG A 820 -13.66 9.99 6.86
C ARG A 820 -13.64 11.28 6.02
N ALA A 821 -12.59 11.51 5.23
CA ALA A 821 -12.56 12.62 4.28
C ALA A 821 -13.63 12.44 3.18
N LYS A 822 -13.85 11.21 2.69
CA LYS A 822 -14.91 10.89 1.73
C LYS A 822 -16.32 11.15 2.28
N GLU A 823 -16.57 10.81 3.53
CA GLU A 823 -17.87 11.03 4.19
C GLU A 823 -18.19 12.51 4.44
N ARG A 824 -17.17 13.34 4.68
CA ARG A 824 -17.31 14.78 4.97
C ARG A 824 -17.38 15.69 3.75
N GLY A 825 -17.58 15.14 2.55
CA GLY A 825 -17.82 15.91 1.33
C GLY A 825 -16.82 15.71 0.21
N ARG A 826 -15.79 14.86 0.40
CA ARG A 826 -14.70 14.63 -0.58
C ARG A 826 -13.87 15.89 -0.85
N ASN A 827 -12.83 15.79 -1.69
CA ASN A 827 -11.93 16.92 -1.99
C ASN A 827 -11.33 17.59 -0.73
N THR A 828 -10.89 16.78 0.23
CA THR A 828 -10.36 17.26 1.51
C THR A 828 -9.41 16.23 2.13
N PHE A 829 -8.65 16.63 3.15
CA PHE A 829 -7.76 15.75 3.89
C PHE A 829 -8.14 15.66 5.37
N ARG A 830 -7.81 14.54 6.02
CA ARG A 830 -7.99 14.35 7.47
C ARG A 830 -6.82 13.59 8.09
N PHE A 831 -6.47 13.95 9.33
CA PHE A 831 -5.54 13.17 10.14
C PHE A 831 -6.25 11.99 10.82
N TYR A 832 -5.52 10.89 11.01
CA TYR A 832 -5.91 9.79 11.88
C TYR A 832 -5.68 10.15 13.34
N ALA A 833 -6.54 9.60 14.20
CA ALA A 833 -6.79 10.05 15.55
C ALA A 833 -6.84 8.87 16.55
N ALA A 834 -5.71 8.41 17.10
CA ALA A 834 -5.71 7.50 18.26
C ALA A 834 -5.80 8.27 19.59
N LYS A 835 -5.15 9.44 19.69
CA LYS A 835 -5.18 10.34 20.88
C LYS A 835 -6.31 11.38 20.85
N MET A 836 -7.07 11.40 19.76
CA MET A 836 -8.01 12.49 19.40
C MET A 836 -9.49 12.19 19.72
N ASN A 837 -9.78 11.17 20.55
CA ASN A 837 -11.14 10.97 21.09
C ASN A 837 -11.46 11.92 22.26
N ALA A 838 -10.46 12.41 23.00
CA ALA A 838 -10.65 13.45 24.00
C ALA A 838 -10.96 14.80 23.33
N GLN A 839 -10.22 15.18 22.28
CA GLN A 839 -10.42 16.44 21.56
C GLN A 839 -11.70 16.49 20.73
N ASN A 840 -12.18 15.38 20.14
CA ASN A 840 -13.49 15.37 19.46
C ASN A 840 -14.67 15.38 20.45
N THR A 841 -14.51 14.77 21.63
CA THR A 841 -15.51 14.88 22.71
C THR A 841 -15.52 16.28 23.29
N GLU A 842 -14.34 16.87 23.51
CA GLU A 842 -14.17 18.25 23.92
C GLU A 842 -14.74 19.20 22.87
N GLN A 843 -14.47 19.00 21.58
CA GLN A 843 -15.04 19.80 20.49
C GLN A 843 -16.56 19.65 20.40
N LEU A 844 -17.13 18.43 20.51
CA LEU A 844 -18.58 18.23 20.58
C LEU A 844 -19.20 18.86 21.85
N MET A 845 -18.50 18.82 22.99
CA MET A 845 -18.91 19.50 24.22
C MET A 845 -18.86 21.02 24.05
N LEU A 846 -17.81 21.56 23.44
CA LEU A 846 -17.65 22.97 23.14
C LEU A 846 -18.68 23.46 22.12
N GLU A 847 -18.97 22.68 21.08
CA GLU A 847 -20.04 22.95 20.11
C GLU A 847 -21.42 23.04 20.77
N SER A 848 -21.71 22.10 21.68
CA SER A 848 -22.96 22.08 22.44
C SER A 848 -23.03 23.25 23.43
N ALA A 849 -21.96 23.53 24.15
CA ALA A 849 -21.89 24.60 25.14
C ALA A 849 -21.96 26.00 24.48
N LEU A 850 -21.26 26.20 23.37
CA LEU A 850 -21.18 27.48 22.66
C LEU A 850 -22.54 27.95 22.13
N ARG A 851 -23.44 27.01 21.76
CA ARG A 851 -24.82 27.34 21.37
C ARG A 851 -25.60 28.09 22.45
N HIS A 852 -25.28 27.85 23.71
CA HIS A 852 -25.94 28.46 24.86
C HIS A 852 -25.07 29.49 25.60
N ALA A 853 -23.80 29.65 25.21
CA ALA A 853 -22.86 30.53 25.90
C ALA A 853 -23.35 31.99 25.97
N LEU A 854 -23.97 32.48 24.89
CA LEU A 854 -24.55 33.83 24.84
C LEU A 854 -25.76 33.96 25.79
N GLU A 855 -26.67 32.98 25.80
CA GLU A 855 -27.87 32.97 26.65
C GLU A 855 -27.52 32.85 28.14
N ARG A 856 -26.41 32.17 28.44
CA ARG A 856 -25.93 31.92 29.82
C ARG A 856 -25.00 33.00 30.35
N GLY A 857 -24.68 34.03 29.56
CA GLY A 857 -23.77 35.10 29.96
C GLY A 857 -22.34 34.62 30.21
N GLU A 858 -21.88 33.61 29.47
CA GLU A 858 -20.53 33.03 29.60
C GLU A 858 -19.48 33.79 28.77
N LEU A 859 -19.90 34.76 27.96
CA LEU A 859 -19.02 35.56 27.11
C LEU A 859 -18.73 36.93 27.74
N GLU A 860 -17.47 37.36 27.63
CA GLU A 860 -17.03 38.68 28.07
C GLU A 860 -16.10 39.33 27.03
N MET A 861 -15.94 40.65 27.12
CA MET A 861 -15.03 41.42 26.27
C MET A 861 -13.81 41.85 27.07
N HIS A 862 -12.63 41.49 26.56
CA HIS A 862 -11.37 42.07 26.99
C HIS A 862 -10.94 43.12 25.99
N TYR A 863 -10.14 44.08 26.43
CA TYR A 863 -9.75 45.23 25.65
C TYR A 863 -8.23 45.38 25.69
N GLN A 864 -7.63 45.56 24.52
CA GLN A 864 -6.20 45.79 24.39
C GLN A 864 -5.93 47.19 23.83
N PRO A 865 -5.31 48.10 24.59
CA PRO A 865 -4.94 49.43 24.12
C PRO A 865 -3.98 49.42 22.93
N LYS A 866 -4.17 50.38 22.03
CA LYS A 866 -3.29 50.74 20.90
C LYS A 866 -2.63 52.08 21.19
N MET A 867 -1.32 52.18 21.01
CA MET A 867 -0.55 53.38 21.29
C MET A 867 0.05 53.95 20.00
N ASN A 868 -0.08 55.26 19.80
CA ASN A 868 0.64 55.94 18.73
C ASN A 868 2.14 56.02 19.07
N LEU A 869 2.99 55.56 18.15
CA LEU A 869 4.42 55.39 18.41
C LEU A 869 5.19 56.70 18.53
N GLN A 870 4.68 57.80 17.94
CA GLN A 870 5.30 59.12 17.99
C GLN A 870 4.94 59.89 19.27
N THR A 871 3.63 59.94 19.58
CA THR A 871 3.10 60.71 20.72
C THR A 871 3.07 59.91 22.02
N GLN A 872 3.20 58.58 21.93
CA GLN A 872 3.01 57.64 23.04
C GLN A 872 1.62 57.74 23.70
N HIS A 873 0.64 58.29 22.99
CA HIS A 873 -0.73 58.39 23.45
C HIS A 873 -1.52 57.14 23.09
N ILE A 874 -2.44 56.72 23.97
CA ILE A 874 -3.43 55.70 23.61
C ILE A 874 -4.43 56.34 22.64
N VAL A 875 -4.51 55.78 21.44
CA VAL A 875 -5.34 56.28 20.35
C VAL A 875 -6.53 55.38 20.03
N GLY A 876 -6.44 54.11 20.42
CA GLY A 876 -7.50 53.14 20.22
C GLY A 876 -7.43 51.99 21.21
N VAL A 877 -8.42 51.11 21.12
CA VAL A 877 -8.50 49.85 21.84
C VAL A 877 -9.09 48.79 20.91
N GLU A 878 -8.55 47.58 20.96
CA GLU A 878 -9.14 46.43 20.29
C GLU A 878 -10.01 45.62 21.25
N ALA A 879 -11.23 45.32 20.85
CA ALA A 879 -12.17 44.51 21.60
C ALA A 879 -12.02 43.03 21.23
N LEU A 880 -11.68 42.21 22.22
CA LEU A 880 -11.34 40.81 22.06
C LEU A 880 -12.26 39.94 22.91
N MET A 881 -13.07 39.11 22.26
CA MET A 881 -14.01 38.21 22.93
C MET A 881 -13.27 37.17 23.78
N ARG A 882 -13.84 36.80 24.92
CA ARG A 882 -13.38 35.70 25.79
C ARG A 882 -14.57 34.85 26.20
N TRP A 883 -14.37 33.55 26.33
CA TRP A 883 -15.44 32.62 26.73
C TRP A 883 -15.11 31.87 28.01
N HIS A 884 -15.83 32.21 29.08
CA HIS A 884 -15.64 31.67 30.41
C HIS A 884 -16.59 30.50 30.65
N HIS A 885 -16.11 29.29 30.35
CA HIS A 885 -16.89 28.08 30.54
C HIS A 885 -16.87 27.65 32.02
N PRO A 886 -18.03 27.29 32.62
CA PRO A 886 -18.15 27.01 34.05
C PRO A 886 -17.29 25.83 34.53
N VAL A 887 -16.97 24.88 33.64
CA VAL A 887 -16.18 23.68 33.97
C VAL A 887 -14.77 23.72 33.41
N LEU A 888 -14.58 24.34 32.23
CA LEU A 888 -13.31 24.31 31.50
C LEU A 888 -12.47 25.57 31.75
N GLY A 889 -13.01 26.54 32.48
CA GLY A 889 -12.37 27.83 32.72
C GLY A 889 -12.36 28.68 31.46
N MET A 890 -11.30 29.48 31.31
CA MET A 890 -11.18 30.44 30.22
C MET A 890 -10.77 29.76 28.91
N ILE A 891 -11.67 29.75 27.94
CA ILE A 891 -11.43 29.17 26.62
C ILE A 891 -10.89 30.26 25.68
N PRO A 892 -9.73 30.06 25.05
CA PRO A 892 -9.12 31.05 24.19
C PRO A 892 -9.85 31.19 22.83
N PRO A 893 -9.89 32.39 22.22
CA PRO A 893 -10.58 32.65 20.95
C PRO A 893 -10.20 31.71 19.81
N VAL A 894 -8.91 31.37 19.71
CA VAL A 894 -8.39 30.43 18.71
C VAL A 894 -9.05 29.05 18.77
N GLN A 895 -9.64 28.66 19.91
CA GLN A 895 -10.35 27.39 20.05
C GLN A 895 -11.84 27.49 19.70
N PHE A 896 -12.55 28.57 20.07
CA PHE A 896 -14.00 28.62 19.91
C PHE A 896 -14.50 29.45 18.72
N ILE A 897 -13.72 30.41 18.21
CA ILE A 897 -14.12 31.22 17.05
C ILE A 897 -14.27 30.35 15.79
N PRO A 898 -13.37 29.41 15.45
CA PRO A 898 -13.56 28.52 14.30
C PRO A 898 -14.84 27.67 14.43
N ILE A 899 -15.15 27.20 15.65
CA ILE A 899 -16.36 26.44 15.95
C ILE A 899 -17.61 27.33 15.74
N ALA A 900 -17.58 28.56 16.24
CA ALA A 900 -18.65 29.53 16.03
C ALA A 900 -18.91 29.81 14.54
N GLU A 901 -17.84 29.89 13.75
CA GLU A 901 -17.92 30.08 12.31
C GLU A 901 -18.58 28.88 11.64
N GLU A 902 -18.07 27.67 11.86
CA GLU A 902 -18.60 26.43 11.28
C GLU A 902 -20.10 26.26 11.56
N LEU A 903 -20.52 26.46 12.81
CA LEU A 903 -21.92 26.36 13.26
C LEU A 903 -22.79 27.55 12.83
N GLY A 904 -22.21 28.61 12.28
CA GLY A 904 -22.91 29.85 11.92
C GLY A 904 -23.29 30.74 13.11
N LEU A 905 -22.90 30.38 14.33
CA LEU A 905 -23.13 31.17 15.55
C LEU A 905 -22.35 32.48 15.57
N ILE A 906 -21.24 32.56 14.83
CA ILE A 906 -20.38 33.75 14.78
C ILE A 906 -21.13 35.03 14.38
N VAL A 907 -22.22 34.92 13.62
CA VAL A 907 -23.05 36.07 13.24
C VAL A 907 -23.74 36.69 14.46
N SER A 908 -24.35 35.86 15.30
CA SER A 908 -24.97 36.32 16.55
C SER A 908 -23.94 36.78 17.57
N LEU A 909 -22.82 36.05 17.69
CA LEU A 909 -21.76 36.40 18.63
C LEU A 909 -21.07 37.72 18.28
N GLY A 910 -20.75 37.95 17.01
CA GLY A 910 -20.12 39.20 16.61
C GLY A 910 -21.07 40.40 16.65
N LYS A 911 -22.39 40.20 16.46
CA LYS A 911 -23.39 41.25 16.75
C LYS A 911 -23.35 41.65 18.22
N TRP A 912 -23.36 40.68 19.14
CA TRP A 912 -23.24 40.94 20.57
C TRP A 912 -21.91 41.63 20.92
N ALA A 913 -20.81 41.23 20.28
CA ALA A 913 -19.50 41.85 20.47
C ALA A 913 -19.52 43.34 20.08
N LEU A 914 -20.12 43.67 18.93
CA LEU A 914 -20.29 45.05 18.46
C LEU A 914 -21.14 45.87 19.44
N GLU A 915 -22.27 45.33 19.89
CA GLU A 915 -23.14 45.96 20.89
C GLU A 915 -22.37 46.28 22.17
N ARG A 916 -21.65 45.28 22.70
CA ARG A 916 -20.91 45.41 23.95
C ARG A 916 -19.73 46.38 23.84
N ALA A 917 -18.94 46.27 22.77
CA ALA A 917 -17.79 47.14 22.54
C ALA A 917 -18.21 48.61 22.38
N CYS A 918 -19.28 48.89 21.60
CA CYS A 918 -19.75 50.26 21.42
C CYS A 918 -20.34 50.84 22.72
N ALA A 919 -21.05 50.02 23.51
CA ALA A 919 -21.57 50.43 24.81
C ALA A 919 -20.45 50.74 25.82
N ASP A 920 -19.41 49.89 25.89
CA ASP A 920 -18.26 50.11 26.77
C ASP A 920 -17.47 51.36 26.36
N ALA A 921 -17.21 51.57 25.06
CA ALA A 921 -16.60 52.79 24.55
C ALA A 921 -17.37 54.06 24.95
N ARG A 922 -18.70 54.03 24.84
CA ARG A 922 -19.55 55.16 25.24
C ARG A 922 -19.54 55.38 26.76
N SER A 923 -19.55 54.30 27.53
CA SER A 923 -19.46 54.34 28.99
C SER A 923 -18.16 54.99 29.48
N TRP A 924 -17.03 54.65 28.83
CA TRP A 924 -15.75 55.27 29.11
C TRP A 924 -15.72 56.77 28.83
N GLN A 925 -16.31 57.23 27.71
CA GLN A 925 -16.45 58.65 27.42
C GLN A 925 -17.30 59.40 28.47
N LYS A 926 -18.41 58.80 28.91
CA LYS A 926 -19.24 59.36 29.99
C LYS A 926 -18.49 59.44 31.32
N SER A 927 -17.50 58.58 31.52
CA SER A 927 -16.64 58.54 32.71
C SER A 927 -15.46 59.53 32.62
N GLY A 928 -15.38 60.37 31.59
CA GLY A 928 -14.37 61.41 31.43
C GLY A 928 -13.08 60.97 30.74
N LEU A 929 -13.01 59.76 30.17
CA LEU A 929 -11.89 59.34 29.33
C LEU A 929 -11.96 59.98 27.93
N PRO A 930 -10.81 60.17 27.25
CA PRO A 930 -10.78 60.66 25.89
C PRO A 930 -11.53 59.74 24.93
N LYS A 931 -12.01 60.31 23.81
CA LYS A 931 -12.56 59.56 22.70
C LYS A 931 -11.43 58.77 22.03
N VAL A 932 -11.42 57.45 22.22
CA VAL A 932 -10.49 56.51 21.57
C VAL A 932 -11.23 55.70 20.51
N LEU A 933 -10.51 55.25 19.49
CA LEU A 933 -11.03 54.38 18.44
C LEU A 933 -11.30 52.97 19.01
N MET A 934 -12.50 52.44 18.82
CA MET A 934 -12.88 51.09 19.21
C MET A 934 -12.79 50.18 17.99
N SER A 935 -11.83 49.26 17.97
CA SER A 935 -11.65 48.29 16.89
C SER A 935 -12.30 46.96 17.25
N VAL A 936 -13.09 46.40 16.33
CA VAL A 936 -13.79 45.13 16.50
C VAL A 936 -13.56 44.22 15.29
N ASN A 937 -13.14 42.99 15.56
CA ASN A 937 -12.91 41.97 14.54
C ASN A 937 -14.22 41.52 13.87
N LEU A 938 -14.21 41.42 12.54
CA LEU A 938 -15.32 40.97 11.74
C LEU A 938 -14.97 39.68 10.99
N SER A 939 -15.71 38.61 11.28
CA SER A 939 -15.42 37.31 10.68
C SER A 939 -15.79 37.25 9.17
N PRO A 940 -15.14 36.39 8.36
CA PRO A 940 -15.48 36.22 6.95
C PRO A 940 -16.96 35.85 6.73
N ARG A 941 -17.53 35.03 7.62
CA ARG A 941 -18.95 34.65 7.56
C ARG A 941 -19.88 35.82 7.89
N GLN A 942 -19.50 36.69 8.82
CA GLN A 942 -20.24 37.92 9.10
C GLN A 942 -20.16 38.93 7.95
N PHE A 943 -18.98 39.07 7.35
CA PHE A 943 -18.77 39.90 6.16
C PHE A 943 -19.68 39.48 4.98
N GLY A 944 -19.94 38.18 4.84
CA GLY A 944 -20.89 37.63 3.87
C GLY A 944 -22.37 37.81 4.23
N SER A 945 -22.71 38.17 5.48
CA SER A 945 -24.09 38.26 5.95
C SER A 945 -24.86 39.41 5.29
N ARG A 946 -26.12 39.16 4.97
CA ARG A 946 -27.02 40.18 4.41
C ARG A 946 -27.49 41.20 5.45
N THR A 947 -27.39 40.88 6.75
CA THR A 947 -27.88 41.75 7.84
C THR A 947 -26.83 42.71 8.36
N LEU A 948 -25.55 42.53 8.01
CA LEU A 948 -24.41 43.23 8.61
C LEU A 948 -24.58 44.76 8.67
N ILE A 949 -24.98 45.38 7.55
CA ILE A 949 -25.17 46.84 7.49
C ILE A 949 -26.27 47.30 8.47
N ALA A 950 -27.40 46.59 8.49
CA ALA A 950 -28.50 46.91 9.38
C ALA A 950 -28.11 46.69 10.85
N ASP A 951 -27.32 45.66 11.14
CA ASP A 951 -26.81 45.39 12.48
C ASP A 951 -25.87 46.52 12.94
N ILE A 952 -24.90 46.95 12.12
CA ILE A 952 -23.98 48.05 12.47
C ILE A 952 -24.76 49.36 12.74
N GLN A 953 -25.72 49.70 11.87
CA GLN A 953 -26.56 50.89 12.05
C GLN A 953 -27.32 50.85 13.36
N ALA A 954 -28.00 49.73 13.65
CA ALA A 954 -28.75 49.56 14.88
C ALA A 954 -27.87 49.68 16.14
N VAL A 955 -26.65 49.14 16.09
CA VAL A 955 -25.70 49.21 17.22
C VAL A 955 -25.21 50.63 17.47
N LEU A 956 -24.87 51.37 16.41
CA LEU A 956 -24.41 52.76 16.54
C LEU A 956 -25.54 53.66 17.06
N GLU A 957 -26.76 53.48 16.57
CA GLU A 957 -27.95 54.20 17.05
C GLU A 957 -28.24 53.89 18.53
N ALA A 958 -28.21 52.62 18.93
CA ALA A 958 -28.50 52.20 20.30
C ALA A 958 -27.43 52.65 21.31
N SER A 959 -26.15 52.58 20.93
CA SER A 959 -25.03 52.99 21.80
C SER A 959 -24.83 54.50 21.84
N GLY A 960 -25.23 55.22 20.79
CA GLY A 960 -24.93 56.64 20.61
C GLY A 960 -23.44 56.93 20.46
N LEU A 961 -22.65 55.94 20.02
CA LEU A 961 -21.24 56.11 19.66
C LEU A 961 -21.15 56.82 18.31
N GLU A 962 -20.25 57.79 18.21
CA GLU A 962 -19.96 58.47 16.95
C GLU A 962 -19.37 57.44 15.97
N PRO A 963 -19.89 57.30 14.72
CA PRO A 963 -19.43 56.26 13.80
C PRO A 963 -17.93 56.27 13.52
N SER A 964 -17.32 57.46 13.53
CA SER A 964 -15.87 57.69 13.35
C SER A 964 -15.00 57.07 14.46
N LEU A 965 -15.61 56.65 15.57
CA LEU A 965 -14.94 56.01 16.70
C LEU A 965 -15.10 54.49 16.70
N LEU A 966 -15.74 53.91 15.69
CA LEU A 966 -15.79 52.47 15.46
C LEU A 966 -14.91 52.12 14.25
N GLU A 967 -14.06 51.11 14.40
CA GLU A 967 -13.27 50.52 13.32
C GLU A 967 -13.58 49.03 13.23
N LEU A 968 -13.82 48.54 12.02
CA LEU A 968 -14.00 47.11 11.78
C LEU A 968 -12.73 46.53 11.15
N GLU A 969 -12.23 45.46 11.76
CA GLU A 969 -11.03 44.75 11.32
C GLU A 969 -11.44 43.52 10.52
N ILE A 970 -10.87 43.36 9.32
CA ILE A 970 -11.26 42.32 8.37
C ILE A 970 -10.00 41.67 7.82
N THR A 971 -9.94 40.34 7.84
CA THR A 971 -8.79 39.61 7.31
C THR A 971 -8.65 39.77 5.80
N GLU A 972 -7.41 39.73 5.31
CA GLU A 972 -7.10 39.82 3.87
C GLU A 972 -7.89 38.79 3.03
N GLY A 973 -7.93 37.53 3.49
CA GLY A 973 -8.64 36.44 2.79
C GLY A 973 -10.14 36.69 2.63
N ALA A 974 -10.79 37.31 3.62
CA ALA A 974 -12.22 37.62 3.57
C ALA A 974 -12.55 38.63 2.46
N VAL A 975 -11.66 39.61 2.24
CA VAL A 975 -11.82 40.65 1.22
C VAL A 975 -11.54 40.09 -0.19
N MET A 976 -10.53 39.23 -0.32
CA MET A 976 -10.08 38.69 -1.61
C MET A 976 -10.99 37.59 -2.18
N ALA A 977 -11.82 36.96 -1.35
CA ALA A 977 -12.76 35.92 -1.81
C ALA A 977 -13.77 36.42 -2.86
N ASN A 978 -14.17 37.70 -2.80
CA ASN A 978 -15.01 38.33 -3.83
C ASN A 978 -14.77 39.86 -3.85
N PRO A 979 -13.75 40.34 -4.57
CA PRO A 979 -13.25 41.71 -4.43
C PRO A 979 -14.25 42.77 -4.88
N GLU A 980 -15.05 42.51 -5.91
CA GLU A 980 -16.05 43.45 -6.42
C GLU A 980 -17.19 43.67 -5.42
N ARG A 981 -17.70 42.58 -4.84
CA ARG A 981 -18.73 42.63 -3.81
C ARG A 981 -18.18 43.25 -2.51
N ALA A 982 -16.96 42.89 -2.13
CA ALA A 982 -16.27 43.44 -0.97
C ALA A 982 -16.10 44.96 -1.11
N ALA A 983 -15.62 45.46 -2.26
CA ALA A 983 -15.47 46.89 -2.51
C ALA A 983 -16.79 47.66 -2.32
N LYS A 984 -17.91 47.12 -2.79
CA LYS A 984 -19.23 47.74 -2.61
C LYS A 984 -19.64 47.79 -1.14
N LEU A 985 -19.50 46.67 -0.43
CA LEU A 985 -19.87 46.58 0.98
C LEU A 985 -19.02 47.50 1.87
N LEU A 986 -17.70 47.49 1.67
CA LEU A 986 -16.75 48.34 2.39
C LEU A 986 -17.04 49.83 2.15
N ARG A 987 -17.41 50.24 0.92
CA ARG A 987 -17.82 51.63 0.65
C ARG A 987 -19.08 51.99 1.44
N THR A 988 -20.09 51.12 1.45
CA THR A 988 -21.29 51.34 2.25
C THR A 988 -20.95 51.54 3.73
N ILE A 989 -20.06 50.71 4.29
CA ILE A 989 -19.65 50.82 5.71
C ILE A 989 -18.92 52.14 5.97
N ARG A 990 -17.94 52.50 5.12
CA ARG A 990 -17.21 53.76 5.23
C ARG A 990 -18.14 54.97 5.09
N ASP A 991 -19.12 54.92 4.20
CA ASP A 991 -20.05 56.03 3.98
C ASP A 991 -20.98 56.27 5.19
N MET A 992 -21.10 55.31 6.12
CA MET A 992 -21.71 55.51 7.45
C MET A 992 -20.81 56.25 8.44
N GLY A 993 -19.53 56.46 8.08
CA GLY A 993 -18.50 57.07 8.92
C GLY A 993 -17.67 56.08 9.73
N VAL A 994 -17.83 54.77 9.53
CA VAL A 994 -17.09 53.71 10.25
C VAL A 994 -15.73 53.46 9.61
N GLY A 995 -14.69 53.34 10.44
CA GLY A 995 -13.32 53.01 10.02
C GLY A 995 -13.18 51.55 9.57
N LEU A 996 -12.22 51.29 8.68
CA LEU A 996 -11.98 49.95 8.13
C LEU A 996 -10.49 49.63 8.16
N ALA A 997 -10.14 48.55 8.85
CA ALA A 997 -8.78 48.02 8.91
C ALA A 997 -8.70 46.68 8.19
N ILE A 998 -7.58 46.44 7.53
CA ILE A 998 -7.21 45.10 7.05
C ILE A 998 -6.28 44.44 8.07
N ASP A 999 -6.62 43.21 8.44
CA ASP A 999 -5.92 42.38 9.41
C ASP A 999 -5.16 41.23 8.74
N ASP A 1000 -4.15 40.68 9.42
CA ASP A 1000 -3.25 39.61 8.95
C ASP A 1000 -2.50 39.92 7.64
N PHE A 1001 -2.20 41.20 7.36
CA PHE A 1001 -1.64 41.62 6.07
C PHE A 1001 -0.22 41.08 5.84
N GLY A 1002 -0.02 40.40 4.71
CA GLY A 1002 1.28 39.85 4.29
C GLY A 1002 1.41 38.33 4.40
N THR A 1003 0.41 37.64 4.95
CA THR A 1003 0.38 36.17 5.08
C THR A 1003 -0.13 35.44 3.82
N GLY A 1004 -0.66 36.18 2.83
CA GLY A 1004 -1.22 35.65 1.57
C GLY A 1004 -0.72 36.34 0.29
N TYR A 1005 -1.16 35.84 -0.88
CA TYR A 1005 -0.83 36.44 -2.20
C TYR A 1005 -1.70 37.69 -2.46
N SER A 1006 -1.30 38.85 -1.97
CA SER A 1006 -1.99 40.11 -2.25
C SER A 1006 -1.86 40.52 -3.73
N SER A 1007 -2.99 40.75 -4.39
CA SER A 1007 -3.01 41.51 -5.65
C SER A 1007 -3.09 43.00 -5.34
N LEU A 1008 -1.93 43.67 -5.34
CA LEU A 1008 -1.77 45.12 -5.09
C LEU A 1008 -2.74 45.99 -5.91
N SER A 1009 -3.17 45.51 -7.08
CA SER A 1009 -4.16 46.20 -7.91
C SER A 1009 -5.51 46.35 -7.24
N TYR A 1010 -5.94 45.42 -6.38
CA TYR A 1010 -7.23 45.48 -5.69
C TYR A 1010 -7.20 46.33 -4.42
N LEU A 1011 -6.08 46.32 -3.68
CA LEU A 1011 -5.94 47.08 -2.43
C LEU A 1011 -6.20 48.58 -2.62
N LYS A 1012 -5.72 49.14 -3.76
CA LYS A 1012 -5.96 50.53 -4.16
C LYS A 1012 -7.45 50.90 -4.32
N HIS A 1013 -8.32 49.92 -4.57
CA HIS A 1013 -9.74 50.14 -4.82
C HIS A 1013 -10.61 49.99 -3.57
N PHE A 1014 -10.05 49.51 -2.46
CA PHE A 1014 -10.76 49.34 -1.19
C PHE A 1014 -10.65 50.59 -0.32
N PRO A 1015 -11.75 51.01 0.34
CA PRO A 1015 -11.78 52.20 1.18
C PRO A 1015 -11.21 51.93 2.58
N LEU A 1016 -10.01 51.35 2.67
CA LEU A 1016 -9.34 51.00 3.92
C LEU A 1016 -8.59 52.21 4.47
N SER A 1017 -8.58 52.36 5.79
CA SER A 1017 -7.85 53.43 6.51
C SER A 1017 -6.60 52.91 7.23
N THR A 1018 -6.57 51.62 7.55
CA THR A 1018 -5.58 51.04 8.46
C THR A 1018 -5.13 49.67 7.95
N VAL A 1019 -3.84 49.38 8.07
CA VAL A 1019 -3.21 48.07 7.81
C VAL A 1019 -2.58 47.58 9.10
N LYS A 1020 -2.92 46.37 9.52
CA LYS A 1020 -2.30 45.72 10.68
C LYS A 1020 -1.24 44.72 10.20
N ILE A 1021 -0.03 44.83 10.73
CA ILE A 1021 1.06 43.88 10.50
C ILE A 1021 0.93 42.76 11.52
N ASP A 1022 0.79 41.52 11.04
CA ASP A 1022 0.63 40.35 11.89
C ASP A 1022 1.83 40.13 12.84
N ARG A 1023 1.53 39.59 14.02
CA ARG A 1023 2.51 39.29 15.07
C ARG A 1023 3.60 38.33 14.61
N SER A 1024 3.35 37.43 13.66
CA SER A 1024 4.38 36.50 13.16
C SER A 1024 5.60 37.25 12.63
N PHE A 1025 5.39 38.30 11.81
CA PHE A 1025 6.48 39.13 11.29
C PHE A 1025 7.20 39.93 12.39
N ILE A 1026 6.46 40.38 13.41
CA ILE A 1026 7.03 41.15 14.52
C ILE A 1026 7.91 40.28 15.45
N ASN A 1027 7.59 39.00 15.63
CA ASN A 1027 8.41 38.08 16.42
C ASN A 1027 9.79 37.84 15.79
N ASP A 1028 9.87 37.80 14.46
CA ASP A 1028 11.09 37.47 13.72
C ASP A 1028 12.06 38.65 13.52
N LEU A 1029 11.63 39.88 13.88
CA LEU A 1029 12.41 41.13 13.81
C LEU A 1029 13.83 41.06 14.40
N SER A 1030 14.05 40.21 15.41
CA SER A 1030 15.34 40.13 16.12
C SER A 1030 16.41 39.30 15.42
N GLN A 1031 16.03 38.35 14.55
CA GLN A 1031 16.93 37.33 14.00
C GLN A 1031 16.95 37.26 12.47
N ASP A 1032 15.93 37.81 11.79
CA ASP A 1032 15.73 37.64 10.35
C ASP A 1032 15.83 38.96 9.57
N ALA A 1033 16.70 39.00 8.56
CA ALA A 1033 16.89 40.13 7.67
C ALA A 1033 15.76 40.25 6.64
N ASP A 1034 15.14 39.13 6.25
CA ASP A 1034 14.05 39.09 5.27
C ASP A 1034 12.75 39.61 5.91
N ALA A 1035 12.48 39.24 7.18
CA ALA A 1035 11.35 39.79 7.95
C ALA A 1035 11.42 41.32 8.09
N ARG A 1036 12.63 41.87 8.31
CA ARG A 1036 12.86 43.33 8.36
C ARG A 1036 12.55 44.01 7.03
N ALA A 1037 13.06 43.46 5.93
CA ALA A 1037 12.82 43.99 4.59
C ALA A 1037 11.33 43.96 4.22
N LEU A 1038 10.59 42.92 4.64
CA LEU A 1038 9.15 42.82 4.45
C LEU A 1038 8.37 43.88 5.26
N ILE A 1039 8.69 44.06 6.55
CA ILE A 1039 8.06 45.08 7.40
C ILE A 1039 8.28 46.49 6.83
N ASP A 1040 9.52 46.82 6.44
CA ASP A 1040 9.85 48.10 5.83
C ASP A 1040 9.08 48.31 4.51
N GLY A 1041 8.94 47.24 3.72
CA GLY A 1041 8.14 47.22 2.50
C GLY A 1041 6.65 47.46 2.74
N ILE A 1042 6.06 46.81 3.76
CA ILE A 1042 4.65 46.97 4.14
C ILE A 1042 4.39 48.40 4.62
N ILE A 1043 5.26 48.95 5.47
CA ILE A 1043 5.13 50.33 5.97
C ILE A 1043 5.16 51.31 4.80
N THR A 1044 6.13 51.17 3.91
CA THR A 1044 6.28 52.03 2.72
C THR A 1044 5.06 51.95 1.81
N LEU A 1045 4.54 50.74 1.58
CA LEU A 1045 3.37 50.51 0.74
C LEU A 1045 2.11 51.16 1.33
N ALA A 1046 1.83 50.91 2.61
CA ALA A 1046 0.64 51.41 3.29
C ALA A 1046 0.60 52.93 3.29
N HIS A 1047 1.73 53.58 3.59
CA HIS A 1047 1.86 55.05 3.52
C HIS A 1047 1.68 55.57 2.10
N GLY A 1048 2.20 54.87 1.08
CA GLY A 1048 1.97 55.18 -0.33
C GLY A 1048 0.49 55.14 -0.73
N LEU A 1049 -0.31 54.32 -0.05
CA LEU A 1049 -1.77 54.22 -0.20
C LEU A 1049 -2.56 55.10 0.77
N ARG A 1050 -1.88 55.93 1.58
CA ARG A 1050 -2.46 56.81 2.62
C ARG A 1050 -3.19 56.06 3.73
N MET A 1051 -2.75 54.85 4.04
CA MET A 1051 -3.24 54.04 5.15
C MET A 1051 -2.28 54.17 6.33
N LYS A 1052 -2.83 54.10 7.55
CA LYS A 1052 -2.03 53.97 8.77
C LYS A 1052 -1.54 52.54 8.95
N VAL A 1053 -0.43 52.37 9.64
CA VAL A 1053 0.15 51.06 9.96
C VAL A 1053 0.12 50.81 11.46
N VAL A 1054 -0.50 49.70 11.85
CA VAL A 1054 -0.52 49.20 13.23
C VAL A 1054 0.34 47.94 13.29
N ALA A 1055 1.35 47.91 14.15
CA ALA A 1055 2.14 46.70 14.38
C ALA A 1055 1.63 45.91 15.58
N GLU A 1056 1.34 44.62 15.40
CA GLU A 1056 0.79 43.75 16.43
C GLU A 1056 1.83 42.86 17.11
N GLY A 1057 1.53 42.46 18.35
CA GLY A 1057 2.34 41.47 19.06
C GLY A 1057 3.70 41.98 19.50
N ILE A 1058 3.85 43.27 19.73
CA ILE A 1058 5.08 43.84 20.29
C ILE A 1058 5.26 43.35 21.73
N GLU A 1059 6.39 42.70 22.01
CA GLU A 1059 6.72 42.13 23.33
C GLU A 1059 7.95 42.77 23.96
N THR A 1060 8.82 43.37 23.16
CA THR A 1060 10.12 43.89 23.61
C THR A 1060 10.31 45.35 23.22
N THR A 1061 11.11 46.08 24.02
CA THR A 1061 11.49 47.46 23.70
C THR A 1061 12.29 47.54 22.39
N ALA A 1062 13.07 46.51 22.06
CA ALA A 1062 13.83 46.46 20.80
C ALA A 1062 12.92 46.45 19.56
N GLN A 1063 11.82 45.67 19.59
CA GLN A 1063 10.82 45.68 18.51
C GLN A 1063 10.14 47.05 18.40
N LEU A 1064 9.78 47.66 19.53
CA LEU A 1064 9.18 48.99 19.57
C LEU A 1064 10.10 50.06 18.95
N ASP A 1065 11.38 50.07 19.36
CA ASP A 1065 12.37 51.02 18.86
C ASP A 1065 12.64 50.84 17.36
N TYR A 1066 12.68 49.59 16.90
CA TYR A 1066 12.78 49.28 15.48
C TYR A 1066 11.59 49.86 14.70
N LEU A 1067 10.37 49.51 15.08
CA LEU A 1067 9.16 49.96 14.39
C LEU A 1067 9.01 51.49 14.40
N ARG A 1068 9.35 52.13 15.52
CA ARG A 1068 9.33 53.59 15.66
C ARG A 1068 10.36 54.26 14.75
N SER A 1069 11.57 53.72 14.65
CA SER A 1069 12.63 54.29 13.79
C SER A 1069 12.37 54.11 12.29
N HIS A 1070 11.53 53.14 11.91
CA HIS A 1070 11.16 52.86 10.52
C HIS A 1070 9.79 53.44 10.12
N GLY A 1071 9.22 54.30 10.98
CA GLY A 1071 8.03 55.10 10.63
C GLY A 1071 6.69 54.42 10.84
N CYS A 1072 6.60 53.31 11.59
CA CYS A 1072 5.31 52.72 11.96
C CYS A 1072 4.47 53.72 12.80
N ASP A 1073 3.15 53.77 12.58
CA ASP A 1073 2.27 54.78 13.18
C ASP A 1073 1.79 54.40 14.58
N GLU A 1074 1.32 53.17 14.73
CA GLU A 1074 0.63 52.67 15.93
C GLU A 1074 1.13 51.27 16.31
N ALA A 1075 1.07 50.97 17.60
CA ALA A 1075 1.63 49.76 18.20
C ALA A 1075 0.67 49.11 19.18
N GLN A 1076 0.60 47.79 19.13
CA GLN A 1076 -0.19 46.95 20.02
C GLN A 1076 0.59 45.69 20.40
N GLY A 1077 0.50 45.27 21.66
CA GLY A 1077 1.17 44.07 22.12
C GLY A 1077 1.33 43.98 23.62
N TYR A 1078 1.88 42.86 24.10
CA TYR A 1078 2.04 42.58 25.53
C TYR A 1078 3.08 43.47 26.20
N TRP A 1079 3.99 44.07 25.43
CA TRP A 1079 4.89 45.11 25.93
C TRP A 1079 4.12 46.30 26.51
N LEU A 1080 3.03 46.70 25.86
CA LEU A 1080 2.18 47.81 26.30
C LEU A 1080 1.19 47.37 27.37
N CYS A 1081 0.32 46.43 27.02
CA CYS A 1081 -0.73 45.92 27.88
C CYS A 1081 -1.25 44.60 27.33
N LYS A 1082 -1.47 43.61 28.20
CA LYS A 1082 -2.21 42.42 27.81
C LYS A 1082 -3.70 42.77 27.63
N PRO A 1083 -4.48 41.99 26.87
CA PRO A 1083 -5.93 42.13 26.87
C PRO A 1083 -6.47 41.99 28.30
N VAL A 1084 -7.26 42.97 28.74
CA VAL A 1084 -7.79 43.05 30.11
C VAL A 1084 -9.29 43.39 30.12
N PRO A 1085 -10.03 43.05 31.18
CA PRO A 1085 -11.45 43.43 31.30
C PRO A 1085 -11.71 44.94 31.20
N ALA A 1086 -12.95 45.33 30.89
CA ALA A 1086 -13.33 46.72 30.63
C ALA A 1086 -12.92 47.72 31.73
N ASP A 1087 -13.09 47.36 33.00
CA ASP A 1087 -12.73 48.23 34.13
C ASP A 1087 -11.22 48.40 34.28
N GLU A 1088 -10.45 47.34 34.03
CA GLU A 1088 -8.99 47.39 34.05
C GLU A 1088 -8.45 48.20 32.88
N ALA A 1089 -9.00 48.02 31.67
CA ALA A 1089 -8.68 48.84 30.51
C ALA A 1089 -8.97 50.33 30.77
N ARG A 1090 -10.14 50.64 31.36
CA ARG A 1090 -10.50 52.00 31.78
C ARG A 1090 -9.45 52.58 32.74
N ASN A 1091 -9.06 51.81 33.75
CA ASN A 1091 -8.08 52.24 34.74
C ASN A 1091 -6.69 52.43 34.15
N PHE A 1092 -6.27 51.55 33.23
CA PHE A 1092 -5.03 51.65 32.48
C PHE A 1092 -5.01 52.95 31.66
N MET A 1093 -6.05 53.21 30.87
CA MET A 1093 -6.19 54.42 30.08
C MET A 1093 -6.22 55.69 30.96
N ALA A 1094 -6.95 55.67 32.07
CA ALA A 1094 -7.01 56.80 33.01
C ALA A 1094 -5.66 57.11 33.65
N ARG A 1095 -4.88 56.08 34.02
CA ARG A 1095 -3.51 56.24 34.53
C ARG A 1095 -2.58 56.81 33.48
N HIS A 1096 -2.64 56.28 32.26
CA HIS A 1096 -1.79 56.72 31.15
C HIS A 1096 -2.07 58.18 30.80
N LEU A 1097 -3.35 58.58 30.78
CA LEU A 1097 -3.77 59.97 30.64
C LEU A 1097 -3.17 60.86 31.75
N ARG A 1098 -3.23 60.44 33.02
CA ARG A 1098 -2.65 61.23 34.14
C ARG A 1098 -1.13 61.37 34.03
N ASN A 1099 -0.43 60.31 33.62
CA ASN A 1099 1.02 60.33 33.47
C ASN A 1099 1.48 61.23 32.31
N GLN A 1100 0.63 61.47 31.30
CA GLN A 1100 0.88 62.41 30.21
C GLN A 1100 0.78 63.88 30.62
N PHE A 1101 0.02 64.19 31.68
CA PHE A 1101 -0.16 65.56 32.21
C PHE A 1101 0.59 65.81 33.53
N ALA A 1102 1.35 64.83 34.02
CA ALA A 1102 2.27 65.04 35.13
C ALA A 1102 3.44 65.93 34.65
N PRO A 1103 3.80 67.03 35.36
CA PRO A 1103 4.98 67.80 34.99
C PRO A 1103 6.19 66.87 35.05
N SER A 1104 7.00 66.89 33.98
CA SER A 1104 8.28 66.19 33.93
C SER A 1104 9.14 66.67 35.11
N GLU A 1105 9.21 65.88 36.19
CA GLU A 1105 10.29 66.03 37.16
C GLU A 1105 11.56 65.53 36.50
N ALA A 1106 12.49 66.47 36.32
CA ALA A 1106 13.81 66.25 35.77
C ALA A 1106 14.68 65.41 36.72
N ALA A 1107 15.25 64.32 36.21
CA ALA A 1107 16.66 63.88 36.34
C ALA A 1107 16.85 62.47 35.76
#